data_AF-U5D9V2-F1
#
_entry.id   AF-U5D9V2-F1
#
_cell.length_a   1.000
_cell.length_b   1.000
_cell.length_c   1.000
_cell.angle_alpha   90.00
_cell.angle_beta   90.00
_cell.angle_gamma   90.00
#
_symmetry.space_group_name_H-M   'P 1'
#
loop_
_entity.id
_entity.type
_entity.pdbx_description
1 polymer ?
#
loop_
_entity_poly.entity_id
_entity_poly.type
_entity_poly.pdbx_seq_one_letter_code
_entity_poly.pdbx_strand_id
1 'polypeptide(L)'
;MAVSAEAQEWEEKSAQRRVTAFVRRYGRSYWDLAAHTALPLAVTPELAYCLRENFVREAPWVAIADLLLSPLCKVVGDGLYEMSEAVRQRAIAHLLSDDRFGEERLWRLAEFMEDYIAAQLPKNRRAERELGPMPRWTALGYIRSGESAKKLRQQVEAALRSPDVEVREQAALFVDVREDALLSAGLELLVGQVRGEKHFGLPRLRDPLLRTFSGHDSAVNAVVVTPDGQRVVSTSNDRTLKVWDLESGRELLTLTGHDAAVNAVVVTPDGQRVVSGSFDCTLKIWNLESGRELQTLIEHNTGSVWAVAVTLDGQRAVSASEDSTLRVWDLRSGSELQTLSGHDAAVNAVVVTLDGQRAVSASEDSTLRVWDLRSGSELQTLSGHESGVWAVAVTPDGQRAVSGSEDSTLRVWDLGSKRELQTLSGHESAVRAVAVTPDGQRAVSGSEDSTLRVWDLMSERELQTFSGHESAVRTVAVTPDGRLAVSGSDDGTLKVWDLGRGGGMEEISVRVVTIAIEEVAPPSKELERLLAEARAKGNRDTEALTLGELGNTYLDSGEVERAIQTFFDCMEVSEQIAASDVRAKALGSLGKCYARLYDWGQATTFLVWAVELHRELGDRVGEAISLGELGICHVEVGELDKAASLYEESLLAARETGRRSVEASALNGLAKCAYLRGNYDVAIANYRASLAISNEIEDRPREALTLIGLGHCFVATGVQEQAIQAIKTLEHALEIAREDRLRPLIAHALHGLGHAYVQLTNIEQARNLLEESIAIFQAERIRLEESQALGLLGECFFALGNRDRAIELCQQAIGIAQEINDRTGIALNYSRLGHIYYELVDLQRAIAVLQDALALYENLDDRGGEADALEMLDQCYQLLGKRERSEEFRRRAREIRRELGQEEPESFELKVFEFVTPTVDRRGVVARSRTLEASYFEEPLGEECLEMVAIPGGKFLMGSPEEEDGGSDEQPQHLVRVEPFFISKVPITQAQWRFVARIEQVAWELGTDPSRYKGDNRPVENVRWYDINEFCARLSRHTGCKYRLPSEAEWEYACRAGTSSPFAYGETLTRDLASYDTDFTYAEEPTERKPKDSRQTINVGQLPPNAFGLCDMHGNVWEWCADPWHKNYRGAPESGRIWDKKLDSGVYENLETSLPELLADERPRVIRGGCWNNHPRSCRSANRNWDIPVNRYVSQGFRVARSARSTLRCQSWRIVNP
;
A
#
# COMPACT_ATOMS: atom_id res chain seq x y z
N MET A 1 63.21 18.39 13.87
CA MET A 1 64.42 17.54 13.76
C MET A 1 64.16 16.55 12.65
N ALA A 2 65.06 16.39 11.69
CA ALA A 2 64.90 15.35 10.67
C ALA A 2 65.37 14.01 11.25
N VAL A 3 64.48 13.02 11.29
CA VAL A 3 64.84 11.62 11.54
C VAL A 3 65.28 11.05 10.18
N SER A 4 66.41 10.34 10.15
CA SER A 4 66.96 9.80 8.89
C SER A 4 66.20 8.58 8.39
N ALA A 5 66.14 8.41 7.06
CA ALA A 5 65.41 7.33 6.40
C ALA A 5 65.77 5.92 6.92
N GLU A 6 67.02 5.71 7.35
CA GLU A 6 67.49 4.43 7.94
C GLU A 6 66.76 4.05 9.25
N ALA A 7 66.26 5.02 10.02
CA ALA A 7 65.46 4.74 11.22
C ALA A 7 64.03 4.31 10.85
N GLN A 8 63.46 4.94 9.81
CA GLN A 8 62.14 4.62 9.28
C GLN A 8 62.10 3.19 8.71
N GLU A 9 63.10 2.83 7.88
CA GLU A 9 63.23 1.49 7.28
C GLU A 9 63.44 0.39 8.34
N TRP A 10 64.04 0.73 9.50
CA TRP A 10 64.21 -0.20 10.62
C TRP A 10 62.91 -0.41 11.42
N GLU A 11 62.12 0.65 11.64
CA GLU A 11 60.83 0.56 12.33
C GLU A 11 59.80 -0.23 11.50
N GLU A 12 59.72 -0.02 10.19
CA GLU A 12 58.86 -0.79 9.28
C GLU A 12 59.18 -2.30 9.33
N LYS A 13 60.45 -2.67 9.16
CA LYS A 13 60.91 -4.06 9.24
C LYS A 13 60.69 -4.68 10.63
N SER A 14 60.66 -3.86 11.69
CA SER A 14 60.34 -4.28 13.06
C SER A 14 58.83 -4.51 13.27
N ALA A 15 57.97 -3.63 12.76
CA ALA A 15 56.52 -3.75 12.84
C ALA A 15 56.02 -4.98 12.06
N GLN A 16 56.46 -5.13 10.81
CA GLN A 16 56.03 -6.21 9.92
C GLN A 16 56.44 -7.61 10.45
N ARG A 17 57.61 -7.71 11.11
CA ARG A 17 58.05 -8.94 11.80
C ARG A 17 57.18 -9.28 13.01
N ARG A 18 56.80 -8.29 13.83
CA ARG A 18 55.94 -8.49 15.01
C ARG A 18 54.53 -8.93 14.62
N VAL A 19 53.93 -8.28 13.62
CA VAL A 19 52.66 -8.67 13.00
C VAL A 19 52.70 -10.12 12.46
N THR A 20 53.74 -10.45 11.69
CA THR A 20 53.89 -11.81 11.13
C THR A 20 54.04 -12.88 12.21
N ALA A 21 54.70 -12.56 13.33
CA ALA A 21 54.81 -13.45 14.48
C ALA A 21 53.47 -13.64 15.23
N PHE A 22 52.68 -12.58 15.38
CA PHE A 22 51.35 -12.65 16.00
C PHE A 22 50.39 -13.54 15.18
N VAL A 23 50.27 -13.29 13.88
CA VAL A 23 49.40 -14.07 12.97
C VAL A 23 49.83 -15.55 12.91
N ARG A 24 51.14 -15.84 12.94
CA ARG A 24 51.64 -17.22 13.02
C ARG A 24 51.34 -17.91 14.35
N ARG A 25 51.24 -17.17 15.45
CA ARG A 25 51.09 -17.74 16.80
C ARG A 25 49.64 -17.94 17.23
N TYR A 26 48.73 -17.08 16.78
CA TYR A 26 47.33 -17.09 17.21
C TYR A 26 46.33 -17.38 16.07
N GLY A 27 46.76 -17.30 14.80
CA GLY A 27 45.93 -17.60 13.64
C GLY A 27 45.19 -16.38 13.07
N ARG A 28 44.88 -16.42 11.77
CA ARG A 28 44.29 -15.28 11.02
C ARG A 28 42.92 -14.83 11.51
N SER A 29 42.15 -15.69 12.18
CA SER A 29 40.79 -15.36 12.68
C SER A 29 40.78 -14.30 13.78
N TYR A 30 41.89 -14.06 14.46
CA TYR A 30 42.01 -13.03 15.51
C TYR A 30 42.47 -11.66 14.97
N TRP A 31 42.63 -11.53 13.65
CA TRP A 31 43.07 -10.28 13.01
C TRP A 31 41.97 -9.21 13.04
N ASP A 32 40.71 -9.62 12.84
CA ASP A 32 39.55 -8.72 12.82
C ASP A 32 39.40 -7.94 14.15
N LEU A 33 39.76 -8.54 15.28
CA LEU A 33 39.65 -7.91 16.61
C LEU A 33 40.57 -6.69 16.78
N ALA A 34 41.75 -6.67 16.14
CA ALA A 34 42.69 -5.55 16.22
C ALA A 34 42.24 -4.33 15.39
N ALA A 35 41.45 -4.55 14.33
CA ALA A 35 40.90 -3.48 13.50
C ALA A 35 39.73 -2.75 14.20
N HIS A 36 39.06 -3.39 15.15
CA HIS A 36 37.92 -2.82 15.88
C HIS A 36 38.29 -1.90 17.06
N THR A 37 39.58 -1.63 17.31
CA THR A 37 40.05 -0.94 18.54
C THR A 37 40.86 0.32 18.28
N ALA A 38 40.25 1.31 17.61
CA ALA A 38 40.80 2.66 17.50
C ALA A 38 40.33 3.53 18.68
N LEU A 39 40.95 3.38 19.86
CA LEU A 39 40.62 4.18 21.06
C LEU A 39 41.90 4.74 21.73
N PRO A 40 42.54 5.77 21.15
CA PRO A 40 43.83 6.29 21.58
C PRO A 40 43.74 7.39 22.67
N LEU A 41 42.69 7.41 23.49
CA LEU A 41 42.50 8.39 24.57
C LEU A 41 42.04 7.72 25.88
N ALA A 42 42.89 7.83 26.92
CA ALA A 42 42.58 7.70 28.35
C ALA A 42 42.13 6.34 28.95
N VAL A 43 42.49 5.18 28.38
CA VAL A 43 42.26 3.88 29.05
C VAL A 43 43.52 3.41 29.79
N THR A 44 43.51 3.46 31.13
CA THR A 44 44.59 2.85 31.95
C THR A 44 44.53 1.32 31.93
N PRO A 45 45.65 0.61 32.16
CA PRO A 45 45.67 -0.86 32.15
C PRO A 45 44.65 -1.51 33.09
N GLU A 46 44.37 -0.90 34.25
CA GLU A 46 43.37 -1.40 35.20
C GLU A 46 41.94 -1.26 34.66
N LEU A 47 41.65 -0.16 33.95
CA LEU A 47 40.34 0.07 33.33
C LEU A 47 40.12 -0.89 32.15
N ALA A 48 41.16 -1.13 31.33
CA ALA A 48 41.12 -2.17 30.29
C ALA A 48 40.87 -3.58 30.87
N TYR A 49 41.45 -3.90 32.03
CA TYR A 49 41.15 -5.14 32.75
C TYR A 49 39.71 -5.20 33.27
N CYS A 50 39.18 -4.10 33.83
CA CYS A 50 37.77 -4.01 34.24
C CYS A 50 36.81 -4.17 33.05
N LEU A 51 37.11 -3.54 31.91
CA LEU A 51 36.32 -3.70 30.67
C LEU A 51 36.36 -5.15 30.16
N ARG A 52 37.53 -5.80 30.18
CA ARG A 52 37.67 -7.22 29.82
C ARG A 52 36.86 -8.14 30.73
N GLU A 53 36.97 -8.01 32.04
CA GLU A 53 36.30 -8.91 33.00
C GLU A 53 34.77 -8.72 33.06
N ASN A 54 34.26 -7.54 32.69
CA ASN A 54 32.85 -7.16 32.85
C ASN A 54 32.11 -6.80 31.55
N PHE A 55 32.71 -6.97 30.37
CA PHE A 55 31.99 -6.83 29.09
C PHE A 55 32.23 -8.04 28.16
N VAL A 56 33.47 -8.52 28.00
CA VAL A 56 33.78 -9.72 27.17
C VAL A 56 34.94 -10.54 27.76
N ARG A 57 34.62 -11.53 28.61
CA ARG A 57 35.60 -12.31 29.40
C ARG A 57 36.67 -13.08 28.59
N GLU A 58 36.37 -13.46 27.35
CA GLU A 58 37.14 -14.47 26.60
C GLU A 58 38.20 -13.89 25.63
N ALA A 59 38.36 -12.57 25.57
CA ALA A 59 39.25 -11.92 24.60
C ALA A 59 40.69 -11.65 25.13
N PRO A 60 41.76 -11.88 24.33
CA PRO A 60 43.16 -11.74 24.75
C PRO A 60 43.76 -10.33 24.46
N TRP A 61 43.28 -9.32 25.16
CA TRP A 61 43.62 -7.90 24.93
C TRP A 61 45.08 -7.49 25.18
N VAL A 62 45.85 -8.27 25.94
CA VAL A 62 47.20 -7.90 26.42
C VAL A 62 48.19 -7.56 25.28
N ALA A 63 48.08 -8.21 24.13
CA ALA A 63 48.99 -7.99 23.00
C ALA A 63 48.74 -6.67 22.26
N ILE A 64 47.53 -6.08 22.36
CA ILE A 64 47.19 -4.80 21.73
C ILE A 64 47.75 -3.64 22.56
N ALA A 65 47.72 -3.75 23.88
CA ALA A 65 48.30 -2.76 24.79
C ALA A 65 49.82 -2.56 24.56
N ASP A 66 50.59 -3.65 24.42
CA ASP A 66 52.04 -3.59 24.10
C ASP A 66 52.33 -2.93 22.74
N LEU A 67 51.36 -2.95 21.81
CA LEU A 67 51.49 -2.37 20.48
C LEU A 67 51.22 -0.85 20.52
N LEU A 68 50.17 -0.44 21.25
CA LEU A 68 49.77 0.95 21.49
C LEU A 68 50.74 1.71 22.42
N LEU A 69 51.43 1.01 23.34
CA LEU A 69 52.44 1.59 24.24
C LEU A 69 53.85 1.64 23.64
N SER A 70 54.02 1.22 22.38
CA SER A 70 55.30 1.35 21.66
C SER A 70 55.54 2.79 21.16
N PRO A 71 56.77 3.17 20.71
CA PRO A 71 57.16 4.56 20.49
C PRO A 71 56.33 5.41 19.50
N LEU A 72 55.39 4.80 18.78
CA LEU A 72 54.51 5.45 17.80
C LEU A 72 53.64 6.58 18.38
N CYS A 73 53.27 6.52 19.66
CA CYS A 73 52.32 7.48 20.27
C CYS A 73 53.00 8.68 21.00
N LYS A 74 54.23 9.05 20.63
CA LYS A 74 55.05 10.02 21.39
C LYS A 74 54.77 11.52 21.14
N VAL A 75 53.65 11.86 20.52
CA VAL A 75 53.37 13.22 19.98
C VAL A 75 52.44 14.06 20.86
N VAL A 76 51.63 13.44 21.73
CA VAL A 76 50.76 14.17 22.67
C VAL A 76 51.39 14.14 24.06
N GLY A 77 51.80 15.31 24.55
CA GLY A 77 52.66 15.41 25.74
C GLY A 77 52.02 14.94 27.05
N ASP A 78 52.86 14.48 27.97
CA ASP A 78 52.52 13.70 29.18
C ASP A 78 51.45 14.32 30.12
N GLY A 79 51.18 15.61 30.02
CA GLY A 79 50.30 16.37 30.92
C GLY A 79 48.78 16.14 30.78
N LEU A 80 48.34 15.20 29.95
CA LEU A 80 46.91 14.83 29.75
C LEU A 80 46.58 13.42 30.28
N TYR A 81 47.55 12.69 30.82
CA TYR A 81 47.41 11.25 31.15
C TYR A 81 47.07 10.93 32.62
N GLU A 82 47.04 11.92 33.53
CA GLU A 82 46.96 11.65 34.98
C GLU A 82 45.56 11.90 35.58
N MET A 83 44.66 10.93 35.46
CA MET A 83 43.47 10.84 36.35
C MET A 83 43.92 10.52 37.78
N SER A 84 43.59 11.41 38.74
CA SER A 84 43.90 11.18 40.15
C SER A 84 43.18 9.95 40.70
N GLU A 85 43.84 9.24 41.62
CA GLU A 85 43.39 7.95 42.14
C GLU A 85 41.97 8.02 42.74
N ALA A 86 41.63 9.10 43.44
CA ALA A 86 40.32 9.31 44.05
C ALA A 86 39.18 9.65 43.05
N VAL A 87 39.51 9.98 41.78
CA VAL A 87 38.52 10.09 40.70
C VAL A 87 38.39 8.75 39.96
N ARG A 88 39.52 8.08 39.72
CA ARG A 88 39.60 6.73 39.14
C ARG A 88 38.80 5.70 39.95
N GLN A 89 38.96 5.70 41.28
CA GLN A 89 38.20 4.86 42.20
C GLN A 89 36.69 5.15 42.15
N ARG A 90 36.27 6.41 41.92
CA ARG A 90 34.85 6.77 41.77
C ARG A 90 34.27 6.29 40.44
N ALA A 91 35.00 6.42 39.33
CA ALA A 91 34.59 5.89 38.04
C ALA A 91 34.36 4.37 38.11
N ILE A 92 35.32 3.65 38.70
CA ILE A 92 35.26 2.20 38.88
C ILE A 92 34.11 1.80 39.83
N ALA A 93 33.94 2.50 40.96
CA ALA A 93 32.82 2.23 41.87
C ALA A 93 31.45 2.46 41.21
N HIS A 94 31.31 3.52 40.41
CA HIS A 94 30.06 3.85 39.71
C HIS A 94 29.72 2.83 38.60
N LEU A 95 30.74 2.30 37.91
CA LEU A 95 30.60 1.22 36.93
C LEU A 95 30.30 -0.15 37.57
N LEU A 96 30.67 -0.36 38.84
CA LEU A 96 30.46 -1.63 39.57
C LEU A 96 29.19 -1.63 40.44
N SER A 97 28.51 -0.48 40.61
CA SER A 97 27.31 -0.35 41.44
C SER A 97 25.98 -0.46 40.69
N ASP A 98 26.01 -0.69 39.37
CA ASP A 98 24.82 -0.90 38.54
C ASP A 98 24.77 -2.38 38.11
N ASP A 99 23.59 -3.00 38.14
CA ASP A 99 23.40 -4.43 37.82
C ASP A 99 23.15 -4.66 36.31
N ARG A 100 22.99 -3.60 35.50
CA ARG A 100 22.56 -3.68 34.08
C ARG A 100 23.71 -3.67 33.07
N PHE A 101 23.70 -4.56 32.10
CA PHE A 101 24.82 -4.86 31.19
C PHE A 101 24.59 -4.30 29.77
N GLY A 102 25.66 -3.97 29.02
CA GLY A 102 25.56 -3.61 27.59
C GLY A 102 25.61 -2.10 27.26
N GLU A 103 24.94 -1.70 26.17
CA GLU A 103 25.05 -0.37 25.54
C GLU A 103 24.73 0.81 26.50
N GLU A 104 23.73 0.70 27.39
CA GLU A 104 23.43 1.74 28.41
C GLU A 104 24.64 2.06 29.31
N ARG A 105 25.45 1.05 29.68
CA ARG A 105 26.60 1.22 30.58
C ARG A 105 27.77 1.93 29.86
N LEU A 106 27.87 1.75 28.54
CA LEU A 106 28.82 2.50 27.69
C LEU A 106 28.40 3.97 27.54
N TRP A 107 27.11 4.23 27.39
CA TRP A 107 26.58 5.60 27.29
C TRP A 107 26.87 6.42 28.56
N ARG A 108 26.60 5.85 29.75
CA ARG A 108 26.94 6.49 31.05
C ARG A 108 28.44 6.66 31.30
N LEU A 109 29.28 5.79 30.73
CA LEU A 109 30.74 5.96 30.77
C LEU A 109 31.18 7.15 29.91
N ALA A 110 30.51 7.40 28.78
CA ALA A 110 30.75 8.58 27.95
C ALA A 110 30.36 9.87 28.70
N GLU A 111 29.16 9.93 29.30
CA GLU A 111 28.72 11.07 30.14
C GLU A 111 29.74 11.41 31.25
N PHE A 112 30.17 10.40 32.02
CA PHE A 112 31.15 10.59 33.10
C PHE A 112 32.50 11.15 32.59
N MET A 113 32.96 10.70 31.43
CA MET A 113 34.21 11.17 30.83
C MET A 113 34.07 12.60 30.29
N GLU A 114 32.91 12.96 29.75
CA GLU A 114 32.60 14.31 29.29
C GLU A 114 32.59 15.31 30.47
N ASP A 115 31.91 14.97 31.57
CA ASP A 115 31.92 15.71 32.84
C ASP A 115 33.32 15.87 33.44
N TYR A 116 34.11 14.79 33.45
CA TYR A 116 35.47 14.83 33.98
C TYR A 116 36.37 15.77 33.16
N ILE A 117 36.29 15.71 31.83
CA ILE A 117 37.09 16.55 30.92
C ILE A 117 36.67 18.02 31.08
N ALA A 118 35.36 18.30 31.10
CA ALA A 118 34.80 19.63 31.37
C ALA A 118 35.33 20.22 32.69
N ALA A 119 35.48 19.41 33.74
CA ALA A 119 36.00 19.85 35.04
C ALA A 119 37.53 20.11 35.08
N GLN A 120 38.31 19.60 34.12
CA GLN A 120 39.77 19.83 34.05
C GLN A 120 40.18 20.99 33.15
N LEU A 121 39.39 21.29 32.11
CA LEU A 121 39.66 22.37 31.14
C LEU A 121 40.02 23.73 31.79
N PRO A 122 39.28 24.25 32.79
CA PRO A 122 39.59 25.56 33.40
C PRO A 122 40.90 25.60 34.22
N LYS A 123 41.49 24.43 34.54
CA LYS A 123 42.73 24.33 35.33
C LYS A 123 43.98 24.22 34.47
N ASN A 124 43.84 23.98 33.17
CA ASN A 124 44.95 23.79 32.24
C ASN A 124 44.93 24.87 31.15
N ARG A 125 45.60 26.00 31.43
CA ARG A 125 45.69 27.22 30.57
C ARG A 125 46.15 27.00 29.13
N ARG A 126 46.66 25.82 28.77
CA ARG A 126 46.98 25.50 27.38
C ARG A 126 45.79 24.90 26.63
N ALA A 127 45.02 24.01 27.27
CA ALA A 127 43.80 23.44 26.70
C ALA A 127 42.73 24.51 26.45
N GLU A 128 42.50 25.38 27.44
CA GLU A 128 41.60 26.55 27.35
C GLU A 128 41.92 27.47 26.15
N ARG A 129 43.20 27.52 25.73
CA ARG A 129 43.69 28.40 24.66
C ARG A 129 43.69 27.76 23.27
N GLU A 130 43.70 26.44 23.18
CA GLU A 130 43.69 25.69 21.91
C GLU A 130 42.29 25.13 21.57
N LEU A 131 41.41 24.91 22.57
CA LEU A 131 40.05 24.34 22.39
C LEU A 131 38.89 25.34 22.64
N GLY A 132 39.14 26.47 23.31
CA GLY A 132 38.11 27.45 23.64
C GLY A 132 37.19 27.05 24.82
N PRO A 133 36.22 27.90 25.18
CA PRO A 133 35.51 27.81 26.47
C PRO A 133 34.39 26.76 26.55
N MET A 134 34.03 26.10 25.45
CA MET A 134 33.10 24.95 25.44
C MET A 134 33.46 23.97 24.32
N PRO A 135 34.09 22.81 24.63
CA PRO A 135 34.22 21.72 23.69
C PRO A 135 32.95 20.86 23.74
N ARG A 136 32.30 20.69 22.59
CA ARG A 136 31.31 19.62 22.39
C ARG A 136 32.05 18.43 21.80
N TRP A 137 32.12 17.32 22.52
CA TRP A 137 32.81 16.12 22.04
C TRP A 137 31.88 15.25 21.19
N THR A 138 32.48 14.28 20.50
CA THR A 138 31.81 13.40 19.55
C THR A 138 32.52 12.05 19.61
N ALA A 139 31.78 10.97 19.89
CA ALA A 139 31.95 9.62 19.31
C ALA A 139 31.45 8.50 20.26
N LEU A 140 30.48 7.74 19.77
CA LEU A 140 30.33 6.30 20.05
C LEU A 140 29.69 5.68 18.79
N GLY A 141 30.52 5.16 17.88
CA GLY A 141 30.09 4.59 16.60
C GLY A 141 30.41 3.11 16.50
N TYR A 142 29.38 2.27 16.42
CA TYR A 142 29.49 0.82 16.21
C TYR A 142 29.00 0.45 14.80
N ILE A 143 29.76 -0.36 14.05
CA ILE A 143 29.36 -0.79 12.70
C ILE A 143 28.50 -2.05 12.81
N ARG A 144 27.19 -1.90 12.53
CA ARG A 144 26.15 -2.92 12.76
C ARG A 144 25.87 -3.82 11.55
N SER A 145 26.88 -4.27 10.79
CA SER A 145 26.67 -5.33 9.77
C SER A 145 27.88 -6.25 9.57
N GLY A 146 27.62 -7.56 9.54
CA GLY A 146 28.63 -8.58 9.20
C GLY A 146 28.92 -8.67 7.69
N GLU A 147 28.19 -7.93 6.86
CA GLU A 147 28.33 -7.94 5.40
C GLU A 147 29.31 -6.88 4.91
N SER A 148 29.28 -5.67 5.49
CA SER A 148 30.28 -4.62 5.22
C SER A 148 31.68 -5.06 5.67
N ALA A 149 31.78 -5.73 6.83
CA ALA A 149 33.03 -6.35 7.28
C ALA A 149 33.55 -7.44 6.32
N LYS A 150 32.66 -8.24 5.71
CA LYS A 150 33.02 -9.23 4.69
C LYS A 150 33.49 -8.60 3.38
N LYS A 151 32.82 -7.52 2.91
CA LYS A 151 33.21 -6.79 1.70
C LYS A 151 34.59 -6.14 1.86
N LEU A 152 34.83 -5.45 2.97
CA LEU A 152 36.13 -4.85 3.29
C LEU A 152 37.23 -5.92 3.35
N ARG A 153 36.98 -7.05 4.03
CA ARG A 153 37.90 -8.19 4.09
C ARG A 153 38.23 -8.75 2.70
N GLN A 154 37.26 -8.90 1.81
CA GLN A 154 37.49 -9.41 0.45
C GLN A 154 38.37 -8.45 -0.38
N GLN A 155 38.14 -7.14 -0.27
CA GLN A 155 38.94 -6.12 -0.96
C GLN A 155 40.40 -6.10 -0.47
N VAL A 156 40.62 -6.14 0.86
CA VAL A 156 41.97 -6.18 1.45
C VAL A 156 42.68 -7.51 1.16
N GLU A 157 41.98 -8.65 1.22
CA GLU A 157 42.54 -9.95 0.81
C GLU A 157 42.90 -10.00 -0.69
N ALA A 158 42.21 -9.25 -1.55
CA ALA A 158 42.54 -9.12 -2.98
C ALA A 158 43.78 -8.23 -3.20
N ALA A 159 43.82 -7.05 -2.58
CA ALA A 159 44.95 -6.11 -2.69
C ALA A 159 46.28 -6.73 -2.21
N LEU A 160 46.26 -7.42 -1.06
CA LEU A 160 47.45 -8.09 -0.51
C LEU A 160 47.95 -9.29 -1.34
N ARG A 161 47.12 -9.84 -2.22
CA ARG A 161 47.49 -10.92 -3.16
C ARG A 161 47.92 -10.39 -4.54
N SER A 162 47.83 -9.09 -4.78
CA SER A 162 48.31 -8.48 -6.03
C SER A 162 49.81 -8.75 -6.22
N PRO A 163 50.27 -9.16 -7.41
CA PRO A 163 51.69 -9.26 -7.70
C PRO A 163 52.36 -7.88 -7.73
N ASP A 164 51.59 -6.81 -7.92
CA ASP A 164 52.09 -5.45 -7.92
C ASP A 164 52.62 -5.04 -6.54
N VAL A 165 53.72 -4.29 -6.52
CA VAL A 165 54.37 -3.84 -5.30
C VAL A 165 53.67 -2.58 -4.76
N GLU A 166 53.30 -1.64 -5.62
CA GLU A 166 52.60 -0.41 -5.21
C GLU A 166 51.22 -0.71 -4.57
N VAL A 167 50.48 -1.67 -5.10
CA VAL A 167 49.17 -2.07 -4.53
C VAL A 167 49.34 -2.74 -3.15
N ARG A 168 50.44 -3.48 -2.95
CA ARG A 168 50.77 -4.08 -1.65
C ARG A 168 51.33 -3.06 -0.66
N GLU A 169 52.05 -2.05 -1.12
CA GLU A 169 52.49 -0.91 -0.33
C GLU A 169 51.30 -0.04 0.08
N GLN A 170 50.36 0.26 -0.82
CA GLN A 170 49.10 0.96 -0.51
C GLN A 170 48.23 0.18 0.49
N ALA A 171 48.14 -1.16 0.35
CA ALA A 171 47.45 -2.00 1.33
C ALA A 171 48.16 -2.05 2.70
N ALA A 172 49.47 -1.80 2.75
CA ALA A 172 50.23 -1.64 3.99
C ALA A 172 50.15 -0.20 4.54
N LEU A 173 49.87 0.80 3.69
CA LEU A 173 49.73 2.22 4.04
C LEU A 173 48.35 2.60 4.60
N PHE A 174 47.45 1.65 4.84
CA PHE A 174 46.09 1.86 5.37
C PHE A 174 46.02 2.45 6.82
N VAL A 175 47.12 3.01 7.31
CA VAL A 175 47.27 3.63 8.63
C VAL A 175 47.63 5.13 8.52
N ASP A 176 47.74 5.69 7.31
CA ASP A 176 47.76 7.15 7.12
C ASP A 176 46.51 7.59 6.35
N VAL A 177 45.66 8.39 7.01
CA VAL A 177 44.24 8.56 6.66
C VAL A 177 44.08 9.39 5.38
N ARG A 178 43.44 8.79 4.37
CA ARG A 178 42.81 9.52 3.25
C ARG A 178 41.31 9.19 3.23
N GLU A 179 40.48 10.24 3.13
CA GLU A 179 39.01 10.17 3.18
C GLU A 179 38.40 9.17 2.18
N ASP A 180 38.98 9.12 0.97
CA ASP A 180 38.43 8.38 -0.17
C ASP A 180 38.21 6.87 0.10
N ALA A 181 39.08 6.25 0.89
CA ALA A 181 39.01 4.81 1.16
C ALA A 181 37.84 4.43 2.08
N LEU A 182 37.47 5.31 3.03
CA LEU A 182 36.37 5.06 3.97
C LEU A 182 35.01 5.27 3.29
N LEU A 183 34.89 6.33 2.49
CA LEU A 183 33.72 6.59 1.65
C LEU A 183 33.49 5.43 0.66
N SER A 184 34.54 4.94 -0.01
CA SER A 184 34.44 3.81 -0.94
C SER A 184 34.07 2.46 -0.27
N ALA A 185 34.18 2.36 1.06
CA ALA A 185 33.79 1.20 1.84
C ALA A 185 32.38 1.33 2.49
N GLY A 186 31.66 2.43 2.24
CA GLY A 186 30.33 2.69 2.80
C GLY A 186 30.32 3.20 4.24
N LEU A 187 31.37 3.91 4.67
CA LEU A 187 31.41 4.61 5.95
C LEU A 187 31.49 6.12 5.72
N GLU A 188 30.45 6.84 6.16
CA GLU A 188 30.39 8.30 6.07
C GLU A 188 31.34 8.97 7.06
N LEU A 189 32.02 10.03 6.61
CA LEU A 189 32.80 10.92 7.47
C LEU A 189 32.07 12.25 7.65
N LEU A 190 31.68 12.59 8.88
CA LEU A 190 31.01 13.85 9.19
C LEU A 190 31.99 14.98 9.55
N VAL A 191 32.55 15.57 8.48
CA VAL A 191 33.13 16.93 8.36
C VAL A 191 34.55 17.17 8.94
N GLY A 192 35.49 17.48 8.05
CA GLY A 192 36.75 18.20 8.34
C GLY A 192 36.65 19.72 8.06
N GLN A 193 37.59 20.51 8.61
CA GLN A 193 37.60 21.98 8.50
C GLN A 193 38.86 22.51 7.79
N VAL A 194 38.69 23.41 6.81
CA VAL A 194 39.78 24.13 6.11
C VAL A 194 39.92 25.57 6.63
N ARG A 195 41.15 26.11 6.63
CA ARG A 195 41.52 27.41 7.21
C ARG A 195 41.55 28.57 6.21
N GLY A 196 41.03 29.73 6.63
CA GLY A 196 41.41 31.08 6.13
C GLY A 196 40.65 31.56 4.87
N GLU A 197 40.28 32.83 4.71
CA GLU A 197 40.49 34.03 5.55
C GLU A 197 39.24 34.97 5.59
N LYS A 198 39.17 35.74 6.67
CA LYS A 198 38.43 37.00 6.92
C LYS A 198 37.48 37.53 5.82
N HIS A 199 36.20 37.71 6.17
CA HIS A 199 35.54 39.02 6.33
C HIS A 199 34.36 38.85 7.32
N PHE A 200 34.04 39.87 8.13
CA PHE A 200 33.03 39.80 9.20
C PHE A 200 31.63 40.18 8.69
N GLY A 201 30.62 39.36 9.01
CA GLY A 201 29.21 39.72 8.85
C GLY A 201 28.25 38.52 8.78
N LEU A 202 27.44 38.33 9.83
CA LEU A 202 26.24 37.46 9.91
C LEU A 202 26.46 35.93 9.75
N PRO A 203 25.52 35.08 10.25
CA PRO A 203 25.78 33.65 10.42
C PRO A 203 25.72 32.92 9.07
N ARG A 204 26.85 32.36 8.62
CA ARG A 204 26.92 31.64 7.35
C ARG A 204 26.17 30.31 7.41
N LEU A 205 25.13 30.23 6.59
CA LEU A 205 24.44 29.00 6.18
C LEU A 205 25.43 27.99 5.59
N ARG A 206 25.06 26.70 5.60
CA ARG A 206 25.69 25.73 4.69
C ARG A 206 25.37 26.15 3.25
N ASP A 207 26.36 26.06 2.37
CA ASP A 207 26.16 26.35 0.95
C ASP A 207 25.19 25.34 0.34
N PRO A 208 24.07 25.76 -0.28
CA PRO A 208 23.12 24.85 -0.93
C PRO A 208 23.65 24.27 -2.26
N LEU A 209 24.74 24.82 -2.81
CA LEU A 209 25.39 24.29 -4.01
C LEU A 209 26.19 23.03 -3.65
N LEU A 210 25.68 21.86 -4.04
CA LEU A 210 26.35 20.57 -3.83
C LEU A 210 27.44 20.30 -4.86
N ARG A 211 27.26 20.74 -6.11
CA ARG A 211 28.18 20.43 -7.22
C ARG A 211 28.05 21.39 -8.39
N THR A 212 29.14 21.57 -9.12
CA THR A 212 29.15 22.18 -10.46
C THR A 212 29.75 21.17 -11.44
N PHE A 213 29.08 20.87 -12.55
CA PHE A 213 29.65 20.15 -13.69
C PHE A 213 30.14 21.18 -14.72
N SER A 214 31.36 20.98 -15.21
CA SER A 214 32.01 21.85 -16.20
C SER A 214 32.60 20.98 -17.29
N GLY A 215 32.29 21.29 -18.55
CA GLY A 215 32.77 20.51 -19.71
C GLY A 215 31.96 20.69 -21.00
N HIS A 216 30.84 21.42 -20.97
CA HIS A 216 30.29 22.04 -22.18
C HIS A 216 31.12 23.29 -22.55
N ASP A 217 31.34 23.50 -23.84
CA ASP A 217 32.15 24.64 -24.35
C ASP A 217 31.31 25.91 -24.56
N SER A 218 30.00 25.85 -24.30
CA SER A 218 29.04 26.93 -24.48
C SER A 218 27.80 26.74 -23.61
N ALA A 219 26.94 27.75 -23.57
CA ALA A 219 25.65 27.78 -22.87
C ALA A 219 24.87 26.46 -22.90
N VAL A 220 24.36 26.05 -21.73
CA VAL A 220 23.55 24.84 -21.55
C VAL A 220 22.07 25.21 -21.73
N ASN A 221 21.42 24.61 -22.73
CA ASN A 221 20.05 24.97 -23.13
C ASN A 221 18.98 24.16 -22.42
N ALA A 222 19.19 22.85 -22.26
CA ALA A 222 18.25 21.95 -21.58
C ALA A 222 18.97 20.90 -20.72
N VAL A 223 18.30 20.50 -19.64
CA VAL A 223 18.77 19.46 -18.72
C VAL A 223 17.61 18.54 -18.33
N VAL A 224 17.88 17.25 -18.19
CA VAL A 224 16.93 16.24 -17.72
C VAL A 224 17.63 15.20 -16.84
N VAL A 225 16.98 14.76 -15.78
CA VAL A 225 17.46 13.67 -14.91
C VAL A 225 16.84 12.35 -15.40
N THR A 226 17.60 11.26 -15.36
CA THR A 226 17.07 9.93 -15.71
C THR A 226 16.05 9.43 -14.66
N PRO A 227 15.09 8.56 -15.03
CA PRO A 227 14.09 8.04 -14.09
C PRO A 227 14.68 7.27 -12.88
N ASP A 228 15.89 6.73 -13.02
CA ASP A 228 16.65 6.08 -11.96
C ASP A 228 17.27 7.06 -10.93
N GLY A 229 17.26 8.38 -11.22
CA GLY A 229 17.87 9.42 -10.40
C GLY A 229 19.41 9.45 -10.43
N GLN A 230 20.07 8.60 -11.21
CA GLN A 230 21.53 8.40 -11.16
C GLN A 230 22.29 9.23 -12.20
N ARG A 231 21.65 9.64 -13.30
CA ARG A 231 22.31 10.34 -14.41
C ARG A 231 21.59 11.62 -14.81
N VAL A 232 22.35 12.54 -15.37
CA VAL A 232 21.85 13.79 -15.95
C VAL A 232 22.20 13.79 -17.44
N VAL A 233 21.27 14.20 -18.30
CA VAL A 233 21.56 14.49 -19.70
C VAL A 233 21.38 15.99 -19.92
N SER A 234 22.40 16.65 -20.48
CA SER A 234 22.40 18.07 -20.79
C SER A 234 22.67 18.32 -22.28
N THR A 235 22.20 19.47 -22.77
CA THR A 235 22.43 19.91 -24.16
C THR A 235 22.97 21.32 -24.21
N SER A 236 23.75 21.64 -25.24
CA SER A 236 24.43 22.94 -25.34
C SER A 236 24.44 23.51 -26.77
N ASN A 237 24.70 24.81 -26.84
CA ASN A 237 25.10 25.51 -28.05
C ASN A 237 26.39 24.97 -28.68
N ASP A 238 27.19 24.17 -27.95
CA ASP A 238 28.35 23.44 -28.49
C ASP A 238 27.98 22.26 -29.43
N ARG A 239 26.68 22.05 -29.67
CA ARG A 239 26.09 21.01 -30.56
C ARG A 239 26.17 19.59 -30.02
N THR A 240 26.58 19.42 -28.76
CA THR A 240 26.67 18.13 -28.09
C THR A 240 25.54 17.92 -27.10
N LEU A 241 25.28 16.64 -26.80
CA LEU A 241 24.62 16.25 -25.57
C LEU A 241 25.64 15.54 -24.68
N LYS A 242 25.62 15.80 -23.38
CA LYS A 242 26.49 15.14 -22.42
C LYS A 242 25.67 14.38 -21.38
N VAL A 243 26.08 13.15 -21.10
CA VAL A 243 25.53 12.32 -20.03
C VAL A 243 26.51 12.36 -18.87
N TRP A 244 26.02 12.75 -17.70
CA TRP A 244 26.78 12.87 -16.47
C TRP A 244 26.27 11.87 -15.44
N ASP A 245 27.17 11.38 -14.61
CA ASP A 245 26.83 10.68 -13.37
C ASP A 245 26.50 11.72 -12.29
N LEU A 246 25.30 11.68 -11.71
CA LEU A 246 24.82 12.71 -10.77
C LEU A 246 25.62 12.69 -9.45
N GLU A 247 26.00 11.50 -8.96
CA GLU A 247 26.67 11.31 -7.66
C GLU A 247 28.16 11.66 -7.70
N SER A 248 28.88 11.32 -8.78
CA SER A 248 30.30 11.62 -8.96
C SER A 248 30.56 12.90 -9.77
N GLY A 249 29.59 13.38 -10.54
CA GLY A 249 29.72 14.55 -11.43
C GLY A 249 30.65 14.34 -12.62
N ARG A 250 30.94 13.07 -12.96
CA ARG A 250 31.79 12.71 -14.10
C ARG A 250 30.98 12.67 -15.38
N GLU A 251 31.55 13.19 -16.45
CA GLU A 251 31.04 12.93 -17.79
C GLU A 251 31.19 11.43 -18.11
N LEU A 252 30.08 10.79 -18.47
CA LEU A 252 30.01 9.39 -18.87
C LEU A 252 30.08 9.23 -20.39
N LEU A 253 29.35 10.08 -21.13
CA LEU A 253 29.24 10.05 -22.59
C LEU A 253 29.09 11.47 -23.15
N THR A 254 29.75 11.74 -24.27
CA THR A 254 29.41 12.86 -25.17
C THR A 254 28.76 12.30 -26.44
N LEU A 255 27.57 12.79 -26.78
CA LEU A 255 26.83 12.46 -27.99
C LEU A 255 27.00 13.59 -29.01
N THR A 256 27.48 13.26 -30.21
CA THR A 256 27.71 14.20 -31.30
C THR A 256 26.96 13.75 -32.55
N GLY A 257 26.25 14.66 -33.21
CA GLY A 257 25.58 14.36 -34.50
C GLY A 257 24.51 15.36 -34.94
N HIS A 258 24.15 16.35 -34.11
CA HIS A 258 23.43 17.54 -34.55
C HIS A 258 24.38 18.54 -35.22
N ASP A 259 23.89 19.25 -36.23
CA ASP A 259 24.69 20.20 -37.03
C ASP A 259 24.68 21.63 -36.45
N ALA A 260 23.76 21.91 -35.51
CA ALA A 260 23.59 23.19 -34.84
C ALA A 260 23.34 23.02 -33.31
N ALA A 261 23.02 24.12 -32.62
CA ALA A 261 22.75 24.12 -31.19
C ALA A 261 21.64 23.14 -30.82
N VAL A 262 21.80 22.40 -29.72
CA VAL A 262 20.79 21.46 -29.23
C VAL A 262 20.02 22.13 -28.10
N ASN A 263 18.74 22.41 -28.34
CA ASN A 263 17.91 23.25 -27.48
C ASN A 263 17.11 22.44 -26.46
N ALA A 264 16.75 21.20 -26.79
CA ALA A 264 15.80 20.40 -26.02
C ALA A 264 16.28 18.96 -25.82
N VAL A 265 15.94 18.37 -24.67
CA VAL A 265 16.20 16.96 -24.36
C VAL A 265 15.14 16.37 -23.45
N VAL A 266 14.82 15.11 -23.65
CA VAL A 266 13.98 14.30 -22.77
C VAL A 266 14.44 12.84 -22.80
N VAL A 267 14.39 12.18 -21.64
CA VAL A 267 14.69 10.75 -21.48
C VAL A 267 13.38 9.96 -21.55
N THR A 268 13.36 8.82 -22.23
CA THR A 268 12.17 7.94 -22.24
C THR A 268 11.93 7.33 -20.86
N PRO A 269 10.67 7.03 -20.46
CA PRO A 269 10.35 6.49 -19.13
C PRO A 269 11.06 5.18 -18.76
N ASP A 270 11.49 4.40 -19.76
CA ASP A 270 12.31 3.19 -19.60
C ASP A 270 13.78 3.47 -19.21
N GLY A 271 14.24 4.73 -19.26
CA GLY A 271 15.64 5.12 -19.01
C GLY A 271 16.64 4.70 -20.09
N GLN A 272 16.18 4.19 -21.24
CA GLN A 272 17.04 3.58 -22.28
C GLN A 272 17.31 4.49 -23.48
N ARG A 273 16.42 5.43 -23.79
CA ARG A 273 16.53 6.33 -24.95
C ARG A 273 16.48 7.79 -24.53
N VAL A 274 17.05 8.63 -25.37
CA VAL A 274 16.99 10.10 -25.29
C VAL A 274 16.41 10.62 -26.59
N VAL A 275 15.50 11.59 -26.51
CA VAL A 275 15.06 12.36 -27.67
C VAL A 275 15.59 13.79 -27.52
N SER A 276 16.27 14.29 -28.54
CA SER A 276 16.83 15.65 -28.57
C SER A 276 16.20 16.47 -29.69
N GLY A 277 16.02 17.78 -29.45
CA GLY A 277 15.57 18.75 -30.44
C GLY A 277 16.62 19.84 -30.66
N SER A 278 16.84 20.24 -31.92
CA SER A 278 17.93 21.15 -32.31
C SER A 278 17.48 22.29 -33.22
N PHE A 279 18.31 23.32 -33.25
CA PHE A 279 18.31 24.42 -34.20
C PHE A 279 18.64 23.97 -35.65
N ASP A 280 19.08 22.72 -35.87
CA ASP A 280 19.18 22.13 -37.22
C ASP A 280 17.83 21.64 -37.78
N CYS A 281 16.74 21.96 -37.07
CA CYS A 281 15.36 21.62 -37.38
C CYS A 281 15.04 20.11 -37.35
N THR A 282 15.95 19.29 -36.80
CA THR A 282 15.73 17.85 -36.62
C THR A 282 15.47 17.49 -35.16
N LEU A 283 14.81 16.34 -34.95
CA LEU A 283 14.90 15.62 -33.69
C LEU A 283 15.73 14.35 -33.88
N LYS A 284 16.52 13.96 -32.88
CA LYS A 284 17.29 12.71 -32.90
C LYS A 284 16.95 11.85 -31.70
N ILE A 285 16.83 10.54 -31.94
CA ILE A 285 16.63 9.52 -30.92
C ILE A 285 17.98 8.82 -30.70
N TRP A 286 18.44 8.77 -29.47
CA TRP A 286 19.72 8.17 -29.06
C TRP A 286 19.47 6.99 -28.11
N ASN A 287 20.37 6.01 -28.12
CA ASN A 287 20.44 4.99 -27.09
C ASN A 287 21.39 5.46 -25.96
N LEU A 288 20.88 5.54 -24.73
CA LEU A 288 21.60 6.15 -23.59
C LEU A 288 22.75 5.29 -23.05
N GLU A 289 22.75 3.97 -23.33
CA GLU A 289 23.81 3.06 -22.89
C GLU A 289 25.01 3.05 -23.86
N SER A 290 24.76 3.00 -25.16
CA SER A 290 25.79 2.91 -26.21
C SER A 290 26.20 4.26 -26.80
N GLY A 291 25.46 5.33 -26.50
CA GLY A 291 25.67 6.68 -27.05
C GLY A 291 25.43 6.80 -28.56
N ARG A 292 24.75 5.82 -29.18
CA ARG A 292 24.51 5.81 -30.63
C ARG A 292 23.21 6.51 -30.99
N GLU A 293 23.24 7.28 -32.08
CA GLU A 293 22.02 7.70 -32.77
C GLU A 293 21.29 6.45 -33.30
N LEU A 294 20.00 6.36 -33.00
CA LEU A 294 19.08 5.34 -33.48
C LEU A 294 18.29 5.82 -34.70
N GLN A 295 17.85 7.09 -34.68
CA GLN A 295 16.98 7.66 -35.71
C GLN A 295 17.06 9.19 -35.72
N THR A 296 16.97 9.80 -36.91
CA THR A 296 16.68 11.24 -37.10
C THR A 296 15.25 11.41 -37.62
N LEU A 297 14.52 12.39 -37.08
CA LEU A 297 13.17 12.80 -37.49
C LEU A 297 13.27 14.18 -38.16
N ILE A 298 12.72 14.32 -39.38
CA ILE A 298 12.93 15.48 -40.26
C ILE A 298 11.60 15.91 -40.90
N GLU A 299 10.82 16.77 -40.25
CA GLU A 299 9.60 17.37 -40.86
C GLU A 299 9.36 18.85 -40.50
N HIS A 300 10.04 19.41 -39.48
CA HIS A 300 10.03 20.86 -39.19
C HIS A 300 10.88 21.63 -40.22
N ASN A 301 10.49 21.59 -41.49
CA ASN A 301 11.34 21.98 -42.63
C ASN A 301 11.83 23.46 -42.64
N THR A 302 11.38 24.32 -41.73
CA THR A 302 11.72 25.75 -41.68
C THR A 302 11.88 26.36 -40.28
N GLY A 303 11.80 25.59 -39.19
CA GLY A 303 11.78 26.15 -37.83
C GLY A 303 12.58 25.31 -36.83
N SER A 304 13.30 26.01 -35.95
CA SER A 304 14.10 25.40 -34.88
C SER A 304 13.22 24.65 -33.88
N VAL A 305 13.66 23.48 -33.42
CA VAL A 305 12.96 22.77 -32.32
C VAL A 305 13.42 23.37 -30.99
N TRP A 306 12.48 23.86 -30.19
CA TRP A 306 12.75 24.54 -28.91
C TRP A 306 12.49 23.67 -27.69
N ALA A 307 11.48 22.79 -27.74
CA ALA A 307 11.19 21.84 -26.68
C ALA A 307 10.71 20.49 -27.21
N VAL A 308 10.86 19.45 -26.39
CA VAL A 308 10.34 18.10 -26.66
C VAL A 308 9.87 17.45 -25.36
N ALA A 309 8.72 16.77 -25.42
CA ALA A 309 8.16 15.98 -24.33
C ALA A 309 7.80 14.56 -24.81
N VAL A 310 7.71 13.60 -23.89
CA VAL A 310 7.43 12.18 -24.20
C VAL A 310 6.29 11.66 -23.33
N THR A 311 5.42 10.81 -23.90
CA THR A 311 4.33 10.16 -23.17
C THR A 311 4.86 9.10 -22.20
N LEU A 312 4.14 8.86 -21.09
CA LEU A 312 4.57 7.92 -20.03
C LEU A 312 4.69 6.46 -20.51
N ASP A 313 4.04 6.10 -21.62
CA ASP A 313 4.18 4.79 -22.29
C ASP A 313 5.45 4.66 -23.16
N GLY A 314 6.23 5.74 -23.31
CA GLY A 314 7.43 5.80 -24.15
C GLY A 314 7.18 5.61 -25.65
N GLN A 315 5.92 5.69 -26.10
CA GLN A 315 5.53 5.43 -27.50
C GLN A 315 5.45 6.70 -28.35
N ARG A 316 5.19 7.88 -27.75
CA ARG A 316 5.05 9.14 -28.48
C ARG A 316 5.95 10.24 -27.95
N ALA A 317 6.34 11.15 -28.83
CA ALA A 317 6.94 12.43 -28.47
C ALA A 317 6.14 13.59 -29.04
N VAL A 318 6.18 14.74 -28.38
CA VAL A 318 5.61 16.00 -28.86
C VAL A 318 6.74 17.01 -28.96
N SER A 319 7.01 17.52 -30.16
CA SER A 319 7.98 18.61 -30.39
C SER A 319 7.28 19.95 -30.49
N ALA A 320 7.93 21.00 -29.98
CA ALA A 320 7.52 22.40 -30.12
C ALA A 320 8.56 23.17 -30.94
N SER A 321 8.10 24.02 -31.86
CA SER A 321 8.95 24.62 -32.90
C SER A 321 8.71 26.12 -33.09
N GLU A 322 9.73 26.76 -33.65
CA GLU A 322 9.73 28.14 -34.16
C GLU A 322 8.71 28.35 -35.30
N ASP A 323 8.27 27.28 -35.97
CA ASP A 323 7.26 27.32 -37.04
C ASP A 323 5.80 27.52 -36.56
N SER A 324 5.63 27.89 -35.29
CA SER A 324 4.35 28.04 -34.57
C SER A 324 3.51 26.75 -34.46
N THR A 325 4.07 25.58 -34.77
CA THR A 325 3.39 24.28 -34.64
C THR A 325 4.00 23.41 -33.54
N LEU A 326 3.19 22.46 -33.06
CA LEU A 326 3.69 21.27 -32.39
C LEU A 326 3.48 20.05 -33.28
N ARG A 327 4.35 19.04 -33.18
CA ARG A 327 4.19 17.76 -33.90
C ARG A 327 4.24 16.58 -32.95
N VAL A 328 3.31 15.66 -33.12
CA VAL A 328 3.23 14.39 -32.40
C VAL A 328 3.88 13.31 -33.25
N TRP A 329 4.87 12.62 -32.69
CA TRP A 329 5.68 11.60 -33.33
C TRP A 329 5.45 10.24 -32.69
N ASP A 330 5.49 9.18 -33.50
CA ASP A 330 5.63 7.81 -33.01
C ASP A 330 7.11 7.47 -32.82
N LEU A 331 7.53 7.11 -31.60
CA LEU A 331 8.92 6.82 -31.23
C LEU A 331 9.40 5.41 -31.63
N ARG A 332 8.56 4.60 -32.28
CA ARG A 332 8.88 3.26 -32.76
C ARG A 332 9.08 3.24 -34.29
N SER A 333 8.27 3.99 -35.03
CA SER A 333 8.45 4.18 -36.49
C SER A 333 9.29 5.43 -36.82
N GLY A 334 9.27 6.44 -35.96
CA GLY A 334 9.75 7.80 -36.25
C GLY A 334 8.92 8.53 -37.31
N SER A 335 7.66 8.14 -37.51
CA SER A 335 6.73 8.89 -38.35
C SER A 335 6.01 9.97 -37.55
N GLU A 336 5.78 11.13 -38.17
CA GLU A 336 4.79 12.09 -37.66
C GLU A 336 3.40 11.43 -37.67
N LEU A 337 2.70 11.53 -36.55
CA LEU A 337 1.31 11.12 -36.39
C LEU A 337 0.35 12.28 -36.63
N GLN A 338 0.71 13.48 -36.16
CA GLN A 338 -0.17 14.65 -36.20
C GLN A 338 0.56 15.99 -36.02
N THR A 339 0.19 16.99 -36.82
CA THR A 339 0.54 18.40 -36.59
C THR A 339 -0.56 19.07 -35.76
N LEU A 340 -0.16 19.82 -34.72
CA LEU A 340 -1.03 20.68 -33.91
C LEU A 340 -0.74 22.13 -34.27
N SER A 341 -1.73 22.85 -34.78
CA SER A 341 -1.62 24.25 -35.20
C SER A 341 -2.69 25.11 -34.52
N GLY A 342 -2.30 26.30 -34.08
CA GLY A 342 -3.20 27.25 -33.42
C GLY A 342 -2.50 28.37 -32.65
N HIS A 343 -1.24 28.19 -32.24
CA HIS A 343 -0.41 29.31 -31.76
C HIS A 343 -0.08 30.29 -32.89
N ASP A 344 -0.01 31.58 -32.54
CA ASP A 344 0.21 32.67 -33.51
C ASP A 344 1.71 33.06 -33.62
N ALA A 345 2.58 32.51 -32.76
CA ALA A 345 4.03 32.72 -32.74
C ALA A 345 4.78 31.44 -32.30
N ALA A 346 6.11 31.52 -32.17
CA ALA A 346 6.97 30.38 -31.83
C ALA A 346 6.52 29.67 -30.54
N VAL A 347 6.60 28.34 -30.52
CA VAL A 347 6.25 27.53 -29.35
C VAL A 347 7.53 27.15 -28.61
N ASN A 348 7.73 27.77 -27.44
CA ASN A 348 8.98 27.71 -26.69
C ASN A 348 9.08 26.48 -25.79
N ALA A 349 7.97 26.06 -25.18
CA ALA A 349 7.95 24.90 -24.29
C ALA A 349 6.71 24.01 -24.49
N VAL A 350 6.85 22.72 -24.20
CA VAL A 350 5.76 21.74 -24.20
C VAL A 350 5.97 20.71 -23.10
N VAL A 351 4.88 20.31 -22.45
CA VAL A 351 4.84 19.23 -21.45
C VAL A 351 3.61 18.35 -21.70
N VAL A 352 3.72 17.05 -21.38
CA VAL A 352 2.64 16.06 -21.53
C VAL A 352 2.12 15.68 -20.14
N THR A 353 0.80 15.57 -19.98
CA THR A 353 0.19 15.12 -18.72
C THR A 353 0.51 13.64 -18.46
N LEU A 354 0.59 13.23 -17.18
CA LEU A 354 0.90 11.84 -16.80
C LEU A 354 -0.11 10.80 -17.32
N ASP A 355 -1.35 11.22 -17.57
CA ASP A 355 -2.39 10.41 -18.24
C ASP A 355 -2.08 10.10 -19.73
N GLY A 356 -1.08 10.76 -20.32
CA GLY A 356 -0.68 10.67 -21.73
C GLY A 356 -1.72 11.21 -22.72
N GLN A 357 -2.81 11.81 -22.26
CA GLN A 357 -3.93 12.26 -23.08
C GLN A 357 -3.83 13.72 -23.51
N ARG A 358 -3.15 14.57 -22.73
CA ARG A 358 -3.07 16.02 -22.99
C ARG A 358 -1.63 16.50 -23.10
N ALA A 359 -1.42 17.55 -23.88
CA ALA A 359 -0.20 18.35 -23.86
C ALA A 359 -0.53 19.80 -23.52
N VAL A 360 0.36 20.47 -22.79
CA VAL A 360 0.31 21.90 -22.53
C VAL A 360 1.52 22.54 -23.21
N SER A 361 1.27 23.50 -24.10
CA SER A 361 2.30 24.28 -24.80
C SER A 361 2.33 25.72 -24.31
N ALA A 362 3.51 26.34 -24.36
CA ALA A 362 3.74 27.74 -24.04
C ALA A 362 4.43 28.43 -25.23
N SER A 363 3.99 29.65 -25.56
CA SER A 363 4.38 30.35 -26.78
C SER A 363 4.75 31.81 -26.55
N GLU A 364 5.54 32.34 -27.48
CA GLU A 364 5.84 33.77 -27.61
C GLU A 364 4.57 34.62 -27.87
N ASP A 365 3.44 34.01 -28.28
CA ASP A 365 2.14 34.68 -28.41
C ASP A 365 1.49 35.08 -27.06
N SER A 366 2.23 34.94 -25.95
CA SER A 366 1.82 35.24 -24.57
C SER A 366 0.70 34.34 -24.03
N THR A 367 0.40 33.22 -24.72
CA THR A 367 -0.58 32.22 -24.29
C THR A 367 0.03 30.86 -23.98
N LEU A 368 -0.69 30.07 -23.20
CA LEU A 368 -0.53 28.63 -23.14
C LEU A 368 -1.74 27.95 -23.80
N ARG A 369 -1.54 26.81 -24.47
CA ARG A 369 -2.63 26.02 -25.06
C ARG A 369 -2.59 24.59 -24.56
N VAL A 370 -3.78 24.05 -24.28
CA VAL A 370 -3.99 22.66 -23.87
C VAL A 370 -4.55 21.89 -25.06
N TRP A 371 -3.88 20.82 -25.45
CA TRP A 371 -4.19 19.99 -26.61
C TRP A 371 -4.62 18.60 -26.16
N ASP A 372 -5.56 17.99 -26.89
CA ASP A 372 -5.86 16.57 -26.80
C ASP A 372 -4.93 15.79 -27.75
N LEU A 373 -4.14 14.84 -27.24
CA LEU A 373 -3.16 14.07 -28.03
C LEU A 373 -3.77 12.89 -28.81
N ARG A 374 -5.08 12.68 -28.72
CA ARG A 374 -5.83 11.65 -29.45
C ARG A 374 -6.58 12.22 -30.65
N SER A 375 -7.14 13.42 -30.52
CA SER A 375 -7.80 14.15 -31.62
C SER A 375 -6.89 15.20 -32.27
N GLY A 376 -5.90 15.71 -31.54
CA GLY A 376 -5.11 16.89 -31.88
C GLY A 376 -5.90 18.20 -31.94
N SER A 377 -7.08 18.25 -31.30
CA SER A 377 -7.83 19.49 -31.14
C SER A 377 -7.29 20.29 -29.95
N GLU A 378 -7.22 21.61 -30.09
CA GLU A 378 -7.10 22.51 -28.95
C GLU A 378 -8.33 22.38 -28.05
N LEU A 379 -8.10 22.18 -26.74
CA LEU A 379 -9.13 22.09 -25.70
C LEU A 379 -9.33 23.43 -24.98
N GLN A 380 -8.23 24.18 -24.78
CA GLN A 380 -8.19 25.40 -23.98
C GLN A 380 -7.06 26.32 -24.43
N THR A 381 -7.35 27.63 -24.46
CA THR A 381 -6.34 28.70 -24.46
C THR A 381 -6.32 29.33 -23.07
N LEU A 382 -5.15 29.48 -22.48
CA LEU A 382 -4.89 30.16 -21.21
C LEU A 382 -4.14 31.45 -21.52
N SER A 383 -4.73 32.59 -21.12
CA SER A 383 -4.18 33.92 -21.39
C SER A 383 -4.18 34.76 -20.11
N GLY A 384 -3.12 35.54 -19.91
CA GLY A 384 -2.94 36.38 -18.72
C GLY A 384 -1.52 36.94 -18.56
N HIS A 385 -0.49 36.23 -19.04
CA HIS A 385 0.87 36.77 -19.15
C HIS A 385 0.91 38.00 -20.07
N GLU A 386 1.78 38.96 -19.74
CA GLU A 386 1.91 40.23 -20.46
C GLU A 386 2.96 40.19 -21.59
N SER A 387 3.76 39.12 -21.65
CA SER A 387 4.78 38.87 -22.66
C SER A 387 4.95 37.36 -22.93
N GLY A 388 5.81 37.01 -23.88
CA GLY A 388 6.07 35.65 -24.33
C GLY A 388 6.34 34.67 -23.20
N VAL A 389 5.73 33.48 -23.27
CA VAL A 389 5.88 32.42 -22.28
C VAL A 389 7.02 31.50 -22.73
N TRP A 390 8.02 31.32 -21.86
CA TRP A 390 9.25 30.59 -22.16
C TRP A 390 9.27 29.18 -21.57
N ALA A 391 8.58 28.95 -20.45
CA ALA A 391 8.62 27.68 -19.75
C ALA A 391 7.22 27.25 -19.28
N VAL A 392 6.98 25.92 -19.25
CA VAL A 392 5.78 25.33 -18.64
C VAL A 392 6.09 23.98 -18.01
N ALA A 393 5.54 23.74 -16.82
CA ALA A 393 5.51 22.46 -16.14
C ALA A 393 4.08 22.14 -15.69
N VAL A 394 3.76 20.87 -15.48
CA VAL A 394 2.44 20.40 -15.01
C VAL A 394 2.63 19.63 -13.70
N THR A 395 1.70 19.79 -12.75
CA THR A 395 1.73 19.07 -11.48
C THR A 395 1.49 17.56 -11.68
N PRO A 396 2.03 16.69 -10.80
CA PRO A 396 1.89 15.24 -10.93
C PRO A 396 0.44 14.71 -10.94
N ASP A 397 -0.52 15.48 -10.40
CA ASP A 397 -1.95 15.18 -10.43
C ASP A 397 -2.63 15.52 -11.78
N GLY A 398 -1.92 16.17 -12.71
CA GLY A 398 -2.44 16.63 -14.00
C GLY A 398 -3.53 17.71 -13.92
N GLN A 399 -3.66 18.38 -12.76
CA GLN A 399 -4.69 19.41 -12.51
C GLN A 399 -4.19 20.84 -12.69
N ARG A 400 -2.91 21.12 -12.40
CA ARG A 400 -2.35 22.47 -12.52
C ARG A 400 -1.19 22.52 -13.52
N ALA A 401 -1.00 23.69 -14.11
CA ALA A 401 0.21 24.04 -14.85
C ALA A 401 0.89 25.25 -14.21
N VAL A 402 2.21 25.30 -14.22
CA VAL A 402 3.01 26.45 -13.80
C VAL A 402 3.78 26.94 -15.02
N SER A 403 3.64 28.22 -15.37
CA SER A 403 4.32 28.84 -16.52
C SER A 403 5.30 29.91 -16.06
N GLY A 404 6.38 30.11 -16.82
CA GLY A 404 7.33 31.21 -16.66
C GLY A 404 7.39 32.06 -17.93
N SER A 405 7.40 33.39 -17.78
CA SER A 405 7.32 34.35 -18.88
C SER A 405 8.43 35.41 -18.83
N GLU A 406 8.62 36.08 -19.96
CA GLU A 406 9.43 37.28 -20.12
C GLU A 406 8.89 38.48 -19.32
N ASP A 407 7.62 38.45 -18.89
CA ASP A 407 7.07 39.43 -17.94
C ASP A 407 7.66 39.33 -16.51
N SER A 408 8.66 38.46 -16.31
CA SER A 408 9.38 38.20 -15.04
C SER A 408 8.52 37.56 -13.95
N THR A 409 7.31 37.11 -14.29
CA THR A 409 6.43 36.36 -13.38
C THR A 409 6.39 34.87 -13.70
N LEU A 410 5.97 34.08 -12.71
CA LEU A 410 5.38 32.77 -12.95
C LEU A 410 3.88 32.82 -12.70
N ARG A 411 3.09 32.03 -13.42
CA ARG A 411 1.64 31.88 -13.18
C ARG A 411 1.27 30.44 -12.96
N VAL A 412 0.40 30.19 -11.99
CA VAL A 412 -0.19 28.89 -11.69
C VAL A 412 -1.60 28.87 -12.28
N TRP A 413 -1.89 27.87 -13.11
CA TRP A 413 -3.14 27.70 -13.84
C TRP A 413 -3.85 26.44 -13.38
N ASP A 414 -5.18 26.50 -13.29
CA ASP A 414 -6.04 25.34 -13.07
C ASP A 414 -6.60 24.84 -14.41
N LEU A 415 -6.18 23.63 -14.81
CA LEU A 415 -6.51 23.02 -16.10
C LEU A 415 -7.96 22.51 -16.17
N GLY A 416 -8.68 22.44 -15.03
CA GLY A 416 -10.09 22.05 -14.99
C GLY A 416 -11.03 23.24 -15.22
N SER A 417 -10.81 24.32 -14.47
CA SER A 417 -11.64 25.54 -14.45
C SER A 417 -11.21 26.60 -15.46
N LYS A 418 -10.05 26.43 -16.12
CA LYS A 418 -9.47 27.33 -17.13
C LYS A 418 -9.14 28.72 -16.58
N ARG A 419 -8.71 28.79 -15.33
CA ARG A 419 -8.39 30.06 -14.65
C ARG A 419 -6.94 30.07 -14.19
N GLU A 420 -6.36 31.26 -14.23
CA GLU A 420 -5.22 31.57 -13.38
C GLU A 420 -5.66 31.45 -11.92
N LEU A 421 -4.86 30.74 -11.12
CA LEU A 421 -4.99 30.68 -9.67
C LEU A 421 -4.15 31.77 -9.00
N GLN A 422 -2.89 31.91 -9.44
CA GLN A 422 -1.86 32.69 -8.73
C GLN A 422 -0.85 33.29 -9.74
N THR A 423 -0.41 34.52 -9.48
CA THR A 423 0.79 35.12 -10.08
C THR A 423 1.89 35.15 -9.00
N LEU A 424 2.98 34.42 -9.23
CA LEU A 424 4.18 34.43 -8.40
C LEU A 424 5.16 35.46 -8.96
N SER A 425 5.50 36.47 -8.16
CA SER A 425 6.41 37.56 -8.55
C SER A 425 7.60 37.63 -7.59
N GLY A 426 8.79 37.93 -8.13
CA GLY A 426 10.01 38.07 -7.34
C GLY A 426 11.31 38.01 -8.16
N HIS A 427 11.32 37.30 -9.29
CA HIS A 427 12.44 37.38 -10.25
C HIS A 427 12.59 38.79 -10.83
N GLU A 428 13.84 39.21 -11.07
CA GLU A 428 14.15 40.54 -11.58
C GLU A 428 14.24 40.60 -13.12
N SER A 429 14.13 39.45 -13.79
CA SER A 429 14.17 39.31 -15.25
C SER A 429 13.41 38.06 -15.72
N ALA A 430 13.34 37.88 -17.05
CA ALA A 430 12.60 36.81 -17.74
C ALA A 430 12.82 35.42 -17.13
N VAL A 431 11.73 34.71 -16.86
CA VAL A 431 11.76 33.35 -16.31
C VAL A 431 11.86 32.34 -17.46
N ARG A 432 13.07 31.82 -17.68
CA ARG A 432 13.40 30.89 -18.77
C ARG A 432 13.06 29.44 -18.47
N ALA A 433 12.98 29.05 -17.19
CA ALA A 433 12.82 27.66 -16.78
C ALA A 433 11.86 27.50 -15.60
N VAL A 434 11.09 26.42 -15.60
CA VAL A 434 10.27 25.98 -14.45
C VAL A 434 10.20 24.46 -14.39
N ALA A 435 10.32 23.90 -13.20
CA ALA A 435 10.07 22.48 -12.90
C ALA A 435 9.24 22.36 -11.62
N VAL A 436 8.38 21.35 -11.54
CA VAL A 436 7.56 21.04 -10.35
C VAL A 436 8.17 19.84 -9.63
N THR A 437 8.17 19.84 -8.30
CA THR A 437 8.66 18.70 -7.50
C THR A 437 7.72 17.49 -7.64
N PRO A 438 8.22 16.24 -7.49
CA PRO A 438 7.39 15.03 -7.59
C PRO A 438 6.25 14.93 -6.56
N ASP A 439 6.33 15.70 -5.47
CA ASP A 439 5.25 15.85 -4.46
C ASP A 439 4.11 16.79 -4.92
N GLY A 440 4.29 17.54 -6.00
CA GLY A 440 3.35 18.54 -6.52
C GLY A 440 3.24 19.82 -5.69
N GLN A 441 4.01 19.98 -4.61
CA GLN A 441 3.87 21.07 -3.65
C GLN A 441 4.75 22.28 -3.93
N ARG A 442 5.89 22.08 -4.61
CA ARG A 442 6.88 23.15 -4.88
C ARG A 442 7.15 23.28 -6.37
N ALA A 443 7.49 24.49 -6.80
CA ALA A 443 8.09 24.75 -8.10
C ALA A 443 9.48 25.34 -7.94
N VAL A 444 10.41 24.98 -8.83
CA VAL A 444 11.73 25.59 -8.95
C VAL A 444 11.78 26.33 -10.27
N SER A 445 12.11 27.62 -10.24
CA SER A 445 12.26 28.47 -11.42
C SER A 445 13.71 28.88 -11.65
N GLY A 446 14.07 29.14 -12.90
CA GLY A 446 15.34 29.73 -13.31
C GLY A 446 15.10 30.95 -14.21
N SER A 447 15.86 32.02 -13.98
CA SER A 447 15.68 33.31 -14.65
C SER A 447 16.99 33.85 -15.25
N GLU A 448 16.84 34.81 -16.17
CA GLU A 448 17.93 35.66 -16.65
C GLU A 448 18.58 36.52 -15.56
N ASP A 449 17.93 36.69 -14.39
CA ASP A 449 18.55 37.31 -13.20
C ASP A 449 19.69 36.47 -12.57
N SER A 450 20.03 35.32 -13.18
CA SER A 450 21.08 34.38 -12.76
C SER A 450 20.79 33.67 -11.42
N THR A 451 19.56 33.75 -10.92
CA THR A 451 19.10 33.03 -9.73
C THR A 451 18.20 31.85 -10.08
N LEU A 452 18.08 30.93 -9.11
CA LEU A 452 16.95 30.00 -9.05
C LEU A 452 16.10 30.33 -7.81
N ARG A 453 14.79 30.15 -7.91
CA ARG A 453 13.86 30.34 -6.80
C ARG A 453 13.00 29.12 -6.58
N VAL A 454 12.76 28.77 -5.33
CA VAL A 454 11.85 27.70 -4.90
C VAL A 454 10.58 28.36 -4.39
N TRP A 455 9.45 27.97 -4.96
CA TRP A 455 8.12 28.49 -4.65
C TRP A 455 7.26 27.41 -4.02
N ASP A 456 6.42 27.81 -3.07
CA ASP A 456 5.33 27.01 -2.53
C ASP A 456 4.06 27.22 -3.38
N LEU A 457 3.56 26.15 -4.02
CA LEU A 457 2.36 26.17 -4.87
C LEU A 457 1.05 26.16 -4.08
N MET A 458 1.12 26.23 -2.75
CA MET A 458 -0.01 26.29 -1.82
C MET A 458 -0.05 27.60 -1.03
N SER A 459 1.12 28.16 -0.66
CA SER A 459 1.20 29.37 0.20
C SER A 459 1.66 30.66 -0.49
N GLU A 460 1.89 30.65 -1.81
CA GLU A 460 2.29 31.81 -2.65
C GLU A 460 3.66 32.42 -2.29
N ARG A 461 4.43 31.74 -1.44
CA ARG A 461 5.72 32.23 -0.96
C ARG A 461 6.89 31.67 -1.74
N GLU A 462 7.84 32.55 -2.01
CA GLU A 462 9.22 32.13 -2.21
C GLU A 462 9.74 31.51 -0.90
N LEU A 463 10.15 30.25 -0.98
CA LEU A 463 10.76 29.52 0.13
C LEU A 463 12.27 29.74 0.20
N GLN A 464 12.93 29.87 -0.95
CA GLN A 464 14.39 29.94 -1.03
C GLN A 464 14.88 30.51 -2.37
N THR A 465 15.82 31.45 -2.32
CA THR A 465 16.63 31.89 -3.47
C THR A 465 17.97 31.13 -3.48
N PHE A 466 18.38 30.61 -4.63
CA PHE A 466 19.74 30.13 -4.88
C PHE A 466 20.46 31.08 -5.83
N SER A 467 21.70 31.45 -5.48
CA SER A 467 22.60 32.26 -6.31
C SER A 467 23.95 31.57 -6.42
N GLY A 468 24.59 31.65 -7.59
CA GLY A 468 25.88 30.99 -7.84
C GLY A 468 26.14 30.53 -9.28
N HIS A 469 25.20 30.74 -10.20
CA HIS A 469 25.51 30.83 -11.63
C HIS A 469 26.06 32.23 -11.96
N GLU A 470 26.92 32.30 -12.98
CA GLU A 470 27.57 33.56 -13.41
C GLU A 470 26.79 34.25 -14.54
N SER A 471 25.74 33.61 -15.07
CA SER A 471 24.88 34.11 -16.14
C SER A 471 23.47 33.49 -16.05
N ALA A 472 22.58 33.92 -16.95
CA ALA A 472 21.18 33.49 -17.05
C ALA A 472 20.99 31.97 -16.90
N VAL A 473 20.03 31.57 -16.06
CA VAL A 473 19.65 30.16 -15.86
C VAL A 473 18.58 29.81 -16.89
N ARG A 474 18.90 28.90 -17.81
CA ARG A 474 18.04 28.58 -18.97
C ARG A 474 17.21 27.32 -18.80
N THR A 475 17.58 26.45 -17.87
CA THR A 475 16.92 25.17 -17.67
C THR A 475 17.06 24.69 -16.23
N VAL A 476 16.05 23.97 -15.74
CA VAL A 476 16.05 23.34 -14.43
C VAL A 476 15.28 22.01 -14.50
N ALA A 477 15.81 20.99 -13.83
CA ALA A 477 15.14 19.71 -13.62
C ALA A 477 15.24 19.31 -12.14
N VAL A 478 14.25 18.59 -11.63
CA VAL A 478 14.23 18.07 -10.25
C VAL A 478 14.45 16.57 -10.27
N THR A 479 15.16 16.02 -9.28
CA THR A 479 15.35 14.57 -9.15
C THR A 479 14.04 13.84 -8.81
N PRO A 480 13.88 12.55 -9.18
CA PRO A 480 12.66 11.78 -8.89
C PRO A 480 12.29 11.67 -7.41
N ASP A 481 13.24 11.89 -6.49
CA ASP A 481 13.02 11.91 -5.04
C ASP A 481 12.65 13.30 -4.47
N GLY A 482 12.60 14.34 -5.32
CA GLY A 482 12.27 15.72 -4.93
C GLY A 482 13.30 16.41 -4.04
N ARG A 483 14.51 15.86 -3.89
CA ARG A 483 15.56 16.39 -3.00
C ARG A 483 16.51 17.37 -3.68
N LEU A 484 16.84 17.15 -4.95
CA LEU A 484 17.83 17.94 -5.66
C LEU A 484 17.22 18.64 -6.88
N ALA A 485 17.72 19.83 -7.18
CA ALA A 485 17.51 20.49 -8.47
C ALA A 485 18.83 20.54 -9.24
N VAL A 486 18.77 20.29 -10.55
CA VAL A 486 19.89 20.46 -11.48
C VAL A 486 19.55 21.60 -12.43
N SER A 487 20.41 22.61 -12.51
CA SER A 487 20.23 23.79 -13.38
C SER A 487 21.32 23.86 -14.44
N GLY A 488 20.99 24.44 -15.60
CA GLY A 488 21.93 24.78 -16.67
C GLY A 488 21.86 26.26 -17.02
N SER A 489 23.02 26.86 -17.33
CA SER A 489 23.16 28.31 -17.54
C SER A 489 23.93 28.64 -18.82
N ASP A 490 23.78 29.89 -19.27
CA ASP A 490 24.64 30.52 -20.28
C ASP A 490 26.13 30.58 -19.86
N ASP A 491 26.46 30.38 -18.58
CA ASP A 491 27.85 30.25 -18.12
C ASP A 491 28.55 28.93 -18.54
N GLY A 492 27.83 28.03 -19.22
CA GLY A 492 28.35 26.75 -19.73
C GLY A 492 28.47 25.66 -18.66
N THR A 493 28.02 25.93 -17.44
CA THR A 493 28.03 24.98 -16.33
C THR A 493 26.64 24.40 -16.04
N LEU A 494 26.64 23.23 -15.41
CA LEU A 494 25.48 22.69 -14.71
C LEU A 494 25.73 22.77 -13.21
N LYS A 495 24.70 23.02 -12.40
CA LYS A 495 24.81 23.06 -10.93
C LYS A 495 23.76 22.19 -10.27
N VAL A 496 24.16 21.51 -9.20
CA VAL A 496 23.28 20.63 -8.41
C VAL A 496 23.06 21.29 -7.05
N TRP A 497 21.79 21.50 -6.70
CA TRP A 497 21.34 22.24 -5.52
C TRP A 497 20.55 21.32 -4.58
N ASP A 498 20.76 21.48 -3.28
CA ASP A 498 19.98 20.80 -2.24
C ASP A 498 18.68 21.59 -1.95
N LEU A 499 17.52 20.97 -2.18
CA LEU A 499 16.20 21.51 -1.83
C LEU A 499 15.80 21.18 -0.37
N GLY A 500 16.67 20.47 0.37
CA GLY A 500 16.46 19.94 1.71
C GLY A 500 16.61 20.95 2.86
N ARG A 501 15.98 22.14 2.77
CA ARG A 501 15.92 23.10 3.90
C ARG A 501 14.74 24.09 3.85
N GLY A 502 13.52 23.56 3.88
CA GLY A 502 12.27 24.33 4.04
C GLY A 502 11.76 24.47 5.49
N GLY A 503 12.66 24.60 6.49
CA GLY A 503 12.27 24.89 7.88
C GLY A 503 12.20 26.41 8.09
N GLY A 504 11.02 26.92 8.42
CA GLY A 504 10.70 28.35 8.30
C GLY A 504 11.69 29.32 8.95
N MET A 505 12.06 30.36 8.22
CA MET A 505 12.66 31.58 8.75
C MET A 505 11.65 32.72 8.63
N GLU A 506 11.09 33.16 9.77
CA GLU A 506 10.43 34.47 9.84
C GLU A 506 11.50 35.56 9.75
N GLU A 507 11.62 36.20 8.58
CA GLU A 507 12.51 37.36 8.45
C GLU A 507 11.81 38.62 9.00
N ILE A 508 12.33 39.14 10.12
CA ILE A 508 11.85 40.36 10.76
C ILE A 508 12.31 41.56 9.93
N SER A 509 11.50 41.95 8.94
CA SER A 509 11.74 43.17 8.14
C SER A 509 10.96 44.38 8.68
N VAL A 510 11.64 45.52 8.72
CA VAL A 510 11.14 46.77 9.35
C VAL A 510 10.19 47.52 8.41
N ARG A 511 9.10 48.06 8.98
CA ARG A 511 8.05 48.85 8.30
C ARG A 511 8.58 49.89 7.29
N VAL A 512 8.01 49.86 6.08
CA VAL A 512 7.77 51.04 5.22
C VAL A 512 6.32 51.02 4.71
N VAL A 513 5.72 52.20 4.53
CA VAL A 513 4.27 52.45 4.35
C VAL A 513 4.02 53.15 3.01
N THR A 514 2.98 52.87 2.20
CA THR A 514 2.01 51.76 2.07
C THR A 514 1.24 52.00 0.75
N ILE A 515 0.90 50.95 -0.01
CA ILE A 515 -0.29 50.96 -0.91
C ILE A 515 -1.06 49.66 -0.64
N ALA A 516 -2.38 49.78 -0.44
CA ALA A 516 -3.21 48.69 0.05
C ALA A 516 -3.88 47.88 -1.07
N ILE A 517 -3.79 46.56 -0.95
CA ILE A 517 -4.83 45.62 -1.35
C ILE A 517 -5.16 44.85 -0.06
N GLU A 518 -6.44 44.71 0.28
CA GLU A 518 -6.87 44.08 1.53
C GLU A 518 -6.76 42.55 1.44
N GLU A 519 -5.56 42.02 1.73
CA GLU A 519 -5.42 40.63 2.15
C GLU A 519 -6.13 40.43 3.50
N VAL A 520 -7.02 39.44 3.56
CA VAL A 520 -7.61 39.00 4.84
C VAL A 520 -6.52 38.28 5.62
N ALA A 521 -6.04 38.89 6.69
CA ALA A 521 -5.06 38.27 7.58
C ALA A 521 -5.57 36.89 8.07
N PRO A 522 -4.70 35.88 8.26
CA PRO A 522 -5.12 34.58 8.77
C PRO A 522 -5.84 34.77 10.12
N PRO A 523 -6.92 34.02 10.39
CA PRO A 523 -7.84 34.31 11.48
C PRO A 523 -7.15 34.37 12.85
N SER A 524 -6.12 33.57 13.07
CA SER A 524 -5.28 33.64 14.28
C SER A 524 -4.60 35.01 14.46
N LYS A 525 -4.08 35.66 13.41
CA LYS A 525 -3.44 36.99 13.52
C LYS A 525 -4.42 38.12 13.81
N GLU A 526 -5.64 38.06 13.27
CA GLU A 526 -6.66 39.06 13.61
C GLU A 526 -7.20 38.81 15.03
N LEU A 527 -7.34 37.55 15.47
CA LEU A 527 -7.67 37.22 16.87
C LEU A 527 -6.56 37.62 17.86
N GLU A 528 -5.28 37.40 17.53
CA GLU A 528 -4.12 37.90 18.30
C GLU A 528 -4.13 39.43 18.42
N ARG A 529 -4.48 40.14 17.33
CA ARG A 529 -4.62 41.58 17.33
C ARG A 529 -5.80 42.03 18.19
N LEU A 530 -6.98 41.42 18.05
CA LEU A 530 -8.16 41.72 18.86
C LEU A 530 -7.90 41.45 20.35
N LEU A 531 -7.15 40.39 20.67
CA LEU A 531 -6.68 40.08 22.01
C LEU A 531 -5.74 41.16 22.55
N ALA A 532 -4.77 41.61 21.75
CA ALA A 532 -3.87 42.71 22.13
C ALA A 532 -4.64 44.03 22.34
N GLU A 533 -5.65 44.31 21.51
CA GLU A 533 -6.54 45.46 21.68
C GLU A 533 -7.43 45.35 22.93
N ALA A 534 -7.96 44.16 23.25
CA ALA A 534 -8.74 43.91 24.46
C ALA A 534 -7.90 44.10 25.73
N ARG A 535 -6.69 43.52 25.75
CA ARG A 535 -5.67 43.70 26.80
C ARG A 535 -5.30 45.17 26.98
N ALA A 536 -5.03 45.90 25.88
CA ALA A 536 -4.69 47.32 25.93
C ALA A 536 -5.85 48.22 26.42
N LYS A 537 -7.10 47.83 26.16
CA LYS A 537 -8.32 48.52 26.65
C LYS A 537 -8.71 48.08 28.07
N GLY A 538 -8.05 47.07 28.65
CA GLY A 538 -8.38 46.49 29.95
C GLY A 538 -9.72 45.75 29.98
N ASN A 539 -10.24 45.34 28.83
CA ASN A 539 -11.53 44.67 28.71
C ASN A 539 -11.37 43.15 28.88
N ARG A 540 -11.44 42.69 30.13
CA ARG A 540 -11.25 41.28 30.51
C ARG A 540 -12.32 40.33 29.95
N ASP A 541 -13.55 40.79 29.74
CA ASP A 541 -14.63 39.96 29.20
C ASP A 541 -14.35 39.58 27.74
N THR A 542 -13.96 40.56 26.92
CA THR A 542 -13.54 40.31 25.53
C THR A 542 -12.21 39.55 25.47
N GLU A 543 -11.27 39.82 26.37
CA GLU A 543 -10.02 39.06 26.47
C GLU A 543 -10.28 37.55 26.66
N ALA A 544 -11.16 37.16 27.59
CA ALA A 544 -11.49 35.76 27.81
C ALA A 544 -12.15 35.09 26.59
N LEU A 545 -13.11 35.76 25.94
CA LEU A 545 -13.77 35.22 24.74
C LEU A 545 -12.79 35.05 23.58
N THR A 546 -11.96 36.07 23.30
CA THR A 546 -10.98 36.01 22.22
C THR A 546 -9.88 34.99 22.49
N LEU A 547 -9.47 34.77 23.75
CA LEU A 547 -8.56 33.67 24.11
C LEU A 547 -9.19 32.29 23.81
N GLY A 548 -10.48 32.10 24.10
CA GLY A 548 -11.19 30.87 23.76
C GLY A 548 -11.27 30.61 22.26
N GLU A 549 -11.59 31.63 21.45
CA GLU A 549 -11.64 31.53 19.99
C GLU A 549 -10.24 31.31 19.37
N LEU A 550 -9.23 32.02 19.88
CA LEU A 550 -7.84 31.86 19.45
C LEU A 550 -7.29 30.47 19.80
N GLY A 551 -7.61 29.95 21.00
CA GLY A 551 -7.24 28.59 21.41
C GLY A 551 -7.84 27.51 20.50
N ASN A 552 -9.12 27.65 20.12
CA ASN A 552 -9.73 26.73 19.14
C ASN A 552 -9.06 26.87 17.76
N THR A 553 -8.74 28.10 17.33
CA THR A 553 -8.04 28.34 16.06
C THR A 553 -6.65 27.69 16.03
N TYR A 554 -5.90 27.71 17.14
CA TYR A 554 -4.62 26.99 17.26
C TYR A 554 -4.80 25.46 17.32
N LEU A 555 -5.87 24.96 17.93
CA LEU A 555 -6.17 23.53 17.94
C LEU A 555 -6.47 23.03 16.51
N ASP A 556 -7.27 23.77 15.76
CA ASP A 556 -7.62 23.50 14.36
C ASP A 556 -6.40 23.60 13.43
N SER A 557 -5.43 24.51 13.71
CA SER A 557 -4.16 24.60 12.97
C SER A 557 -3.13 23.53 13.36
N GLY A 558 -3.42 22.70 14.38
CA GLY A 558 -2.50 21.68 14.90
C GLY A 558 -1.41 22.21 15.85
N GLU A 559 -1.46 23.48 16.24
CA GLU A 559 -0.54 24.11 17.20
C GLU A 559 -0.96 23.80 18.66
N VAL A 560 -1.09 22.50 18.99
CA VAL A 560 -1.74 22.03 20.23
C VAL A 560 -1.12 22.59 21.51
N GLU A 561 0.21 22.74 21.58
CA GLU A 561 0.89 23.35 22.74
C GLU A 561 0.50 24.82 22.96
N ARG A 562 0.35 25.59 21.86
CA ARG A 562 -0.13 26.99 21.90
C ARG A 562 -1.61 27.06 22.24
N ALA A 563 -2.42 26.13 21.72
CA ALA A 563 -3.82 26.00 22.09
C ALA A 563 -3.97 25.79 23.60
N ILE A 564 -3.24 24.81 24.17
CA ILE A 564 -3.23 24.51 25.61
C ILE A 564 -2.85 25.75 26.44
N GLN A 565 -1.76 26.44 26.10
CA GLN A 565 -1.36 27.66 26.81
C GLN A 565 -2.45 28.75 26.72
N THR A 566 -3.03 28.95 25.52
CA THR A 566 -4.07 29.97 25.30
C THR A 566 -5.37 29.64 26.08
N PHE A 567 -5.72 28.36 26.23
CA PHE A 567 -6.84 27.96 27.07
C PHE A 567 -6.55 28.09 28.57
N PHE A 568 -5.31 27.85 29.03
CA PHE A 568 -4.94 28.15 30.42
C PHE A 568 -5.01 29.66 30.71
N ASP A 569 -4.50 30.51 29.82
CA ASP A 569 -4.69 31.96 29.88
C ASP A 569 -6.20 32.32 29.93
N CYS A 570 -7.03 31.68 29.10
CA CYS A 570 -8.49 31.86 29.09
C CYS A 570 -9.14 31.47 30.44
N MET A 571 -8.71 30.37 31.06
CA MET A 571 -9.19 29.96 32.38
C MET A 571 -8.81 30.97 33.46
N GLU A 572 -7.57 31.48 33.47
CA GLU A 572 -7.14 32.47 34.46
C GLU A 572 -7.93 33.78 34.34
N VAL A 573 -8.12 34.30 33.12
CA VAL A 573 -8.91 35.51 32.91
C VAL A 573 -10.39 35.29 33.25
N SER A 574 -10.99 34.17 32.83
CA SER A 574 -12.38 33.81 33.15
C SER A 574 -12.61 33.52 34.65
N GLU A 575 -11.57 33.18 35.41
CA GLU A 575 -11.61 33.15 36.88
C GLU A 575 -11.64 34.55 37.48
N GLN A 576 -10.79 35.46 37.02
CA GLN A 576 -10.73 36.86 37.51
C GLN A 576 -12.05 37.63 37.30
N ILE A 577 -12.81 37.33 36.24
CA ILE A 577 -14.13 37.94 35.95
C ILE A 577 -15.33 37.08 36.42
N ALA A 578 -15.09 35.91 37.01
CA ALA A 578 -16.13 34.95 37.40
C ALA A 578 -17.06 34.46 36.25
N ALA A 579 -16.55 34.41 35.01
CA ALA A 579 -17.27 33.90 33.83
C ALA A 579 -17.18 32.37 33.74
N SER A 580 -17.98 31.67 34.56
CA SER A 580 -17.96 30.21 34.64
C SER A 580 -18.37 29.49 33.34
N ASP A 581 -19.18 30.10 32.48
CA ASP A 581 -19.62 29.52 31.21
C ASP A 581 -18.51 29.50 30.15
N VAL A 582 -17.67 30.55 30.11
CA VAL A 582 -16.46 30.60 29.28
C VAL A 582 -15.45 29.57 29.81
N ARG A 583 -15.32 29.43 31.13
CA ARG A 583 -14.43 28.45 31.76
C ARG A 583 -14.85 27.01 31.45
N ALA A 584 -16.14 26.68 31.49
CA ALA A 584 -16.65 25.35 31.15
C ALA A 584 -16.30 24.95 29.71
N LYS A 585 -16.46 25.88 28.75
CA LYS A 585 -16.05 25.68 27.36
C LYS A 585 -14.53 25.52 27.20
N ALA A 586 -13.73 26.31 27.93
CA ALA A 586 -12.28 26.20 27.92
C ALA A 586 -11.78 24.85 28.48
N LEU A 587 -12.40 24.35 29.56
CA LEU A 587 -12.16 23.01 30.10
C LEU A 587 -12.48 21.92 29.05
N GLY A 588 -13.62 22.03 28.37
CA GLY A 588 -13.99 21.12 27.29
C GLY A 588 -12.96 21.11 26.15
N SER A 589 -12.51 22.29 25.70
CA SER A 589 -11.50 22.43 24.65
C SER A 589 -10.10 21.95 25.08
N LEU A 590 -9.70 22.15 26.34
CA LEU A 590 -8.49 21.54 26.91
C LEU A 590 -8.56 20.02 26.86
N GLY A 591 -9.73 19.44 27.17
CA GLY A 591 -10.00 18.02 26.99
C GLY A 591 -9.66 17.51 25.59
N LYS A 592 -10.13 18.23 24.55
CA LYS A 592 -9.81 17.91 23.15
C LYS A 592 -8.32 18.06 22.82
N CYS A 593 -7.65 19.05 23.39
CA CYS A 593 -6.21 19.24 23.20
C CYS A 593 -5.42 18.03 23.73
N TYR A 594 -5.71 17.57 24.95
CA TYR A 594 -5.03 16.40 25.53
C TYR A 594 -5.40 15.10 24.82
N ALA A 595 -6.65 14.95 24.34
CA ALA A 595 -7.04 13.84 23.48
C ALA A 595 -6.23 13.81 22.17
N ARG A 596 -5.95 14.97 21.56
CA ARG A 596 -5.12 15.09 20.36
C ARG A 596 -3.64 14.75 20.61
N LEU A 597 -3.18 14.82 21.86
CA LEU A 597 -1.86 14.38 22.32
C LEU A 597 -1.83 12.92 22.81
N TYR A 598 -2.95 12.19 22.71
CA TYR A 598 -3.13 10.83 23.25
C TYR A 598 -2.95 10.72 24.79
N ASP A 599 -3.01 11.85 25.52
CA ASP A 599 -3.08 11.86 27.00
C ASP A 599 -4.54 11.76 27.44
N TRP A 600 -5.08 10.55 27.31
CA TRP A 600 -6.45 10.23 27.69
C TRP A 600 -6.74 10.49 29.17
N GLY A 601 -5.72 10.44 30.04
CA GLY A 601 -5.86 10.70 31.47
C GLY A 601 -6.15 12.17 31.77
N GLN A 602 -5.37 13.09 31.18
CA GLN A 602 -5.65 14.52 31.27
C GLN A 602 -6.95 14.88 30.53
N ALA A 603 -7.16 14.33 29.33
CA ALA A 603 -8.38 14.58 28.55
C ALA A 603 -9.66 14.27 29.35
N THR A 604 -9.74 13.06 29.91
CA THR A 604 -10.84 12.62 30.79
C THR A 604 -10.99 13.55 32.00
N THR A 605 -9.89 13.98 32.62
CA THR A 605 -9.92 14.88 33.80
C THR A 605 -10.55 16.24 33.48
N PHE A 606 -10.08 16.90 32.42
CA PHE A 606 -10.62 18.20 32.00
C PHE A 606 -12.08 18.10 31.51
N LEU A 607 -12.45 17.01 30.82
CA LEU A 607 -13.82 16.77 30.36
C LEU A 607 -14.80 16.48 31.52
N VAL A 608 -14.38 15.75 32.56
CA VAL A 608 -15.19 15.56 33.77
C VAL A 608 -15.45 16.91 34.45
N TRP A 609 -14.43 17.75 34.63
CA TRP A 609 -14.61 19.10 35.18
C TRP A 609 -15.51 19.99 34.31
N ALA A 610 -15.45 19.86 32.98
CA ALA A 610 -16.36 20.55 32.07
C ALA A 610 -17.82 20.09 32.27
N VAL A 611 -18.07 18.77 32.33
CA VAL A 611 -19.40 18.18 32.58
C VAL A 611 -19.96 18.63 33.93
N GLU A 612 -19.16 18.58 35.00
CA GLU A 612 -19.55 19.04 36.34
C GLU A 612 -19.93 20.53 36.34
N LEU A 613 -19.11 21.40 35.73
CA LEU A 613 -19.38 22.83 35.68
C LEU A 613 -20.58 23.17 34.78
N HIS A 614 -20.78 22.49 33.65
CA HIS A 614 -21.98 22.66 32.83
C HIS A 614 -23.26 22.24 33.58
N ARG A 615 -23.20 21.17 34.39
CA ARG A 615 -24.31 20.75 35.27
C ARG A 615 -24.62 21.80 36.35
N GLU A 616 -23.61 22.37 37.00
CA GLU A 616 -23.79 23.45 37.99
C GLU A 616 -24.44 24.70 37.37
N LEU A 617 -24.09 25.02 36.13
CA LEU A 617 -24.65 26.14 35.38
C LEU A 617 -26.03 25.86 34.77
N GLY A 618 -26.47 24.61 34.75
CA GLY A 618 -27.69 24.18 34.04
C GLY A 618 -27.58 24.22 32.51
N ASP A 619 -26.35 24.29 31.96
CA ASP A 619 -26.11 24.27 30.51
C ASP A 619 -26.17 22.84 29.97
N ARG A 620 -27.39 22.37 29.76
CA ARG A 620 -27.69 21.02 29.24
C ARG A 620 -27.12 20.76 27.84
N VAL A 621 -26.77 21.80 27.06
CA VAL A 621 -26.16 21.65 25.73
C VAL A 621 -24.65 21.46 25.84
N GLY A 622 -23.97 22.28 26.65
CA GLY A 622 -22.55 22.11 26.94
C GLY A 622 -22.25 20.80 27.68
N GLU A 623 -23.15 20.38 28.58
CA GLU A 623 -23.12 19.06 29.22
C GLU A 623 -23.18 17.93 28.17
N ALA A 624 -24.16 17.95 27.25
CA ALA A 624 -24.32 16.93 26.23
C ALA A 624 -23.09 16.80 25.31
N ILE A 625 -22.49 17.93 24.91
CA ILE A 625 -21.27 17.96 24.08
C ILE A 625 -20.11 17.36 24.88
N SER A 626 -19.90 17.80 26.13
CA SER A 626 -18.79 17.34 26.97
C SER A 626 -18.88 15.85 27.31
N LEU A 627 -20.09 15.33 27.53
CA LEU A 627 -20.36 13.89 27.70
C LEU A 627 -20.01 13.08 26.43
N GLY A 628 -20.26 13.64 25.24
CA GLY A 628 -19.91 13.00 23.97
C GLY A 628 -18.39 12.90 23.77
N GLU A 629 -17.66 13.99 24.03
CA GLU A 629 -16.18 14.02 23.96
C GLU A 629 -15.55 13.10 25.02
N LEU A 630 -16.14 13.05 26.23
CA LEU A 630 -15.73 12.11 27.28
C LEU A 630 -15.97 10.65 26.85
N GLY A 631 -17.08 10.41 26.14
CA GLY A 631 -17.38 9.12 25.50
C GLY A 631 -16.29 8.69 24.52
N ILE A 632 -15.75 9.60 23.69
CA ILE A 632 -14.63 9.32 22.78
C ILE A 632 -13.40 8.84 23.58
N CYS A 633 -13.03 9.56 24.64
CA CYS A 633 -11.89 9.19 25.48
C CYS A 633 -12.03 7.79 26.09
N HIS A 634 -13.23 7.41 26.55
CA HIS A 634 -13.47 6.06 27.08
C HIS A 634 -13.53 4.98 25.99
N VAL A 635 -13.87 5.29 24.73
CA VAL A 635 -13.74 4.34 23.61
C VAL A 635 -12.27 4.00 23.37
N GLU A 636 -11.39 5.01 23.31
CA GLU A 636 -9.96 4.83 23.01
C GLU A 636 -9.19 4.15 24.15
N VAL A 637 -9.66 4.29 25.41
CA VAL A 637 -9.13 3.54 26.57
C VAL A 637 -9.71 2.10 26.64
N GLY A 638 -10.69 1.76 25.80
CA GLY A 638 -11.33 0.44 25.75
C GLY A 638 -12.49 0.24 26.74
N GLU A 639 -12.90 1.27 27.48
CA GLU A 639 -13.98 1.19 28.47
C GLU A 639 -15.38 1.36 27.84
N LEU A 640 -15.71 0.48 26.89
CA LEU A 640 -16.89 0.58 26.01
C LEU A 640 -18.24 0.70 26.76
N ASP A 641 -18.35 0.11 27.95
CA ASP A 641 -19.55 0.19 28.80
C ASP A 641 -19.76 1.60 29.39
N LYS A 642 -18.67 2.24 29.84
CA LYS A 642 -18.73 3.63 30.31
C LYS A 642 -18.99 4.57 29.13
N ALA A 643 -18.28 4.37 28.01
CA ALA A 643 -18.50 5.16 26.80
C ALA A 643 -19.96 5.09 26.31
N ALA A 644 -20.55 3.90 26.25
CA ALA A 644 -21.96 3.75 25.89
C ALA A 644 -22.89 4.48 26.86
N SER A 645 -22.70 4.34 28.17
CA SER A 645 -23.50 5.06 29.18
C SER A 645 -23.39 6.59 29.05
N LEU A 646 -22.21 7.11 28.72
CA LEU A 646 -21.97 8.54 28.50
C LEU A 646 -22.66 9.04 27.23
N TYR A 647 -22.61 8.27 26.13
CA TYR A 647 -23.34 8.62 24.91
C TYR A 647 -24.86 8.49 25.09
N GLU A 648 -25.37 7.57 25.90
CA GLU A 648 -26.80 7.50 26.25
C GLU A 648 -27.25 8.74 27.02
N GLU A 649 -26.44 9.22 27.98
CA GLU A 649 -26.72 10.47 28.70
C GLU A 649 -26.65 11.70 27.79
N SER A 650 -25.61 11.78 26.93
CA SER A 650 -25.48 12.81 25.89
C SER A 650 -26.69 12.82 24.93
N LEU A 651 -27.16 11.63 24.51
CA LEU A 651 -28.30 11.47 23.64
C LEU A 651 -29.60 11.95 24.29
N LEU A 652 -29.80 11.64 25.59
CA LEU A 652 -30.94 12.11 26.36
C LEU A 652 -30.93 13.65 26.46
N ALA A 653 -29.80 14.25 26.85
CA ALA A 653 -29.65 15.69 26.97
C ALA A 653 -29.80 16.42 25.62
N ALA A 654 -29.32 15.83 24.51
CA ALA A 654 -29.51 16.36 23.16
C ALA A 654 -30.99 16.36 22.73
N ARG A 655 -31.75 15.31 23.09
CA ARG A 655 -33.19 15.22 22.83
C ARG A 655 -34.01 16.18 23.67
N GLU A 656 -33.69 16.32 24.96
CA GLU A 656 -34.31 17.29 25.88
C GLU A 656 -34.13 18.74 25.38
N THR A 657 -32.97 19.05 24.80
CA THR A 657 -32.63 20.39 24.28
C THR A 657 -33.00 20.59 22.80
N GLY A 658 -33.49 19.56 22.10
CA GLY A 658 -33.81 19.60 20.67
C GLY A 658 -32.59 19.78 19.75
N ARG A 659 -31.37 19.52 20.23
CA ARG A 659 -30.11 19.74 19.49
C ARG A 659 -29.77 18.56 18.58
N ARG A 660 -30.46 18.48 17.44
CA ARG A 660 -30.33 17.41 16.41
C ARG A 660 -28.87 17.06 16.04
N SER A 661 -27.99 18.05 15.89
CA SER A 661 -26.55 17.81 15.58
C SER A 661 -25.83 17.01 16.68
N VAL A 662 -26.09 17.31 17.95
CA VAL A 662 -25.53 16.56 19.10
C VAL A 662 -26.19 15.17 19.20
N GLU A 663 -27.49 15.07 18.90
CA GLU A 663 -28.21 13.79 18.85
C GLU A 663 -27.61 12.83 17.83
N ALA A 664 -27.30 13.31 16.61
CA ALA A 664 -26.62 12.53 15.58
C ALA A 664 -25.19 12.13 15.98
N SER A 665 -24.47 13.02 16.66
CA SER A 665 -23.12 12.74 17.19
C SER A 665 -23.14 11.64 18.26
N ALA A 666 -24.07 11.69 19.21
CA ALA A 666 -24.22 10.67 20.24
C ALA A 666 -24.65 9.31 19.66
N LEU A 667 -25.55 9.29 18.65
CA LEU A 667 -25.90 8.06 17.92
C LEU A 667 -24.70 7.45 17.18
N ASN A 668 -23.83 8.26 16.58
CA ASN A 668 -22.58 7.78 15.98
C ASN A 668 -21.64 7.15 17.04
N GLY A 669 -21.52 7.77 18.21
CA GLY A 669 -20.76 7.24 19.35
C GLY A 669 -21.29 5.88 19.83
N LEU A 670 -22.61 5.77 20.04
CA LEU A 670 -23.27 4.50 20.38
C LEU A 670 -23.07 3.44 19.31
N ALA A 671 -23.15 3.82 18.03
CA ALA A 671 -22.92 2.91 16.91
C ALA A 671 -21.48 2.38 16.89
N LYS A 672 -20.48 3.24 17.13
CA LYS A 672 -19.07 2.83 17.27
C LYS A 672 -18.86 1.90 18.47
N CYS A 673 -19.48 2.19 19.62
CA CYS A 673 -19.43 1.30 20.80
C CYS A 673 -20.11 -0.06 20.54
N ALA A 674 -21.20 -0.11 19.77
CA ALA A 674 -21.85 -1.35 19.38
C ALA A 674 -21.00 -2.14 18.35
N TYR A 675 -20.39 -1.45 17.40
CA TYR A 675 -19.47 -2.02 16.41
C TYR A 675 -18.27 -2.69 17.06
N LEU A 676 -17.60 -2.01 18.00
CA LEU A 676 -16.43 -2.54 18.71
C LEU A 676 -16.76 -3.73 19.63
N ARG A 677 -18.02 -3.89 20.06
CA ARG A 677 -18.51 -5.10 20.75
C ARG A 677 -18.95 -6.23 19.80
N GLY A 678 -18.82 -6.07 18.47
CA GLY A 678 -19.33 -7.04 17.49
C GLY A 678 -20.86 -7.05 17.31
N ASN A 679 -21.60 -6.13 17.96
CA ASN A 679 -23.06 -6.03 17.88
C ASN A 679 -23.51 -5.24 16.64
N TYR A 680 -23.19 -5.77 15.45
CA TYR A 680 -23.33 -5.06 14.18
C TYR A 680 -24.76 -4.61 13.86
N ASP A 681 -25.80 -5.37 14.22
CA ASP A 681 -27.19 -4.96 14.01
C ASP A 681 -27.55 -3.69 14.79
N VAL A 682 -27.08 -3.59 16.04
CA VAL A 682 -27.28 -2.41 16.90
C VAL A 682 -26.45 -1.23 16.37
N ALA A 683 -25.24 -1.48 15.86
CA ALA A 683 -24.42 -0.45 15.23
C ALA A 683 -25.09 0.10 13.96
N ILE A 684 -25.56 -0.77 13.05
CA ILE A 684 -26.27 -0.40 11.82
C ILE A 684 -27.55 0.37 12.13
N ALA A 685 -28.31 -0.02 13.17
CA ALA A 685 -29.51 0.70 13.59
C ALA A 685 -29.20 2.13 14.07
N ASN A 686 -28.18 2.30 14.92
CA ASN A 686 -27.78 3.61 15.43
C ASN A 686 -27.16 4.50 14.34
N TYR A 687 -26.31 3.95 13.46
CA TYR A 687 -25.79 4.70 12.32
C TYR A 687 -26.91 5.12 11.34
N ARG A 688 -27.89 4.25 11.03
CA ARG A 688 -29.05 4.63 10.20
C ARG A 688 -29.89 5.74 10.84
N ALA A 689 -30.06 5.70 12.17
CA ALA A 689 -30.72 6.78 12.90
C ALA A 689 -29.92 8.09 12.78
N SER A 690 -28.60 8.06 13.00
CA SER A 690 -27.72 9.23 12.85
C SER A 690 -27.72 9.80 11.43
N LEU A 691 -27.72 8.93 10.41
CA LEU A 691 -27.77 9.31 8.99
C LEU A 691 -29.07 10.06 8.68
N ALA A 692 -30.21 9.54 9.13
CA ALA A 692 -31.50 10.21 8.95
C ALA A 692 -31.53 11.62 9.57
N ILE A 693 -30.90 11.82 10.74
CA ILE A 693 -30.77 13.15 11.35
C ILE A 693 -29.79 14.03 10.56
N SER A 694 -28.64 13.49 10.14
CA SER A 694 -27.61 14.24 9.42
C SER A 694 -28.14 14.79 8.10
N ASN A 695 -28.94 14.00 7.39
CA ASN A 695 -29.61 14.40 6.15
C ASN A 695 -30.78 15.38 6.39
N GLU A 696 -31.45 15.34 7.56
CA GLU A 696 -32.47 16.34 7.95
C GLU A 696 -31.86 17.73 8.21
N ILE A 697 -30.63 17.78 8.73
CA ILE A 697 -29.92 19.04 9.06
C ILE A 697 -28.90 19.47 7.99
N GLU A 698 -28.83 18.75 6.86
CA GLU A 698 -27.90 18.99 5.74
C GLU A 698 -26.40 18.99 6.15
N ASP A 699 -26.02 18.20 7.17
CA ASP A 699 -24.64 18.07 7.67
C ASP A 699 -23.86 17.03 6.86
N ARG A 700 -23.37 17.44 5.68
CA ARG A 700 -22.62 16.59 4.74
C ARG A 700 -21.37 15.93 5.35
N PRO A 701 -20.53 16.61 6.16
CA PRO A 701 -19.39 15.95 6.81
C PRO A 701 -19.82 14.81 7.74
N ARG A 702 -20.91 14.99 8.53
CA ARG A 702 -21.44 13.91 9.36
C ARG A 702 -22.12 12.82 8.54
N GLU A 703 -22.80 13.15 7.45
CA GLU A 703 -23.34 12.16 6.50
C GLU A 703 -22.24 11.23 6.00
N ALA A 704 -21.14 11.78 5.46
CA ALA A 704 -19.99 11.00 4.99
C ALA A 704 -19.37 10.13 6.09
N LEU A 705 -19.12 10.68 7.29
CA LEU A 705 -18.59 9.92 8.44
C LEU A 705 -19.53 8.76 8.85
N THR A 706 -20.84 9.00 8.84
CA THR A 706 -21.85 8.00 9.20
C THR A 706 -21.95 6.89 8.16
N LEU A 707 -21.84 7.23 6.87
CA LEU A 707 -21.78 6.27 5.77
C LEU A 707 -20.50 5.41 5.84
N ILE A 708 -19.35 5.98 6.21
CA ILE A 708 -18.11 5.22 6.46
C ILE A 708 -18.32 4.22 7.61
N GLY A 709 -18.93 4.66 8.71
CA GLY A 709 -19.30 3.77 9.84
C GLY A 709 -20.21 2.60 9.42
N LEU A 710 -21.24 2.88 8.60
CA LEU A 710 -22.10 1.85 8.01
C LEU A 710 -21.32 0.89 7.11
N GLY A 711 -20.44 1.42 6.26
CA GLY A 711 -19.56 0.62 5.41
C GLY A 711 -18.72 -0.36 6.22
N HIS A 712 -18.04 0.12 7.26
CA HIS A 712 -17.26 -0.73 8.17
C HIS A 712 -18.10 -1.80 8.87
N CYS A 713 -19.33 -1.49 9.30
CA CYS A 713 -20.26 -2.50 9.82
C CYS A 713 -20.59 -3.58 8.79
N PHE A 714 -20.96 -3.21 7.56
CA PHE A 714 -21.32 -4.16 6.51
C PHE A 714 -20.15 -5.08 6.13
N VAL A 715 -18.91 -4.56 6.10
CA VAL A 715 -17.69 -5.38 5.92
C VAL A 715 -17.47 -6.30 7.14
N ALA A 716 -17.61 -5.80 8.37
CA ALA A 716 -17.32 -6.57 9.58
C ALA A 716 -18.27 -7.77 9.82
N THR A 717 -19.42 -7.84 9.15
CA THR A 717 -20.28 -9.04 9.18
C THR A 717 -19.69 -10.25 8.44
N GLY A 718 -18.70 -10.04 7.56
CA GLY A 718 -18.06 -11.10 6.77
C GLY A 718 -18.94 -11.75 5.69
N VAL A 719 -20.16 -11.25 5.47
CA VAL A 719 -21.09 -11.78 4.46
C VAL A 719 -20.83 -11.08 3.13
N GLN A 720 -20.44 -11.83 2.08
CA GLN A 720 -20.13 -11.26 0.75
C GLN A 720 -21.28 -10.43 0.14
N GLU A 721 -22.54 -10.80 0.38
CA GLU A 721 -23.71 -10.01 -0.06
C GLU A 721 -23.73 -8.62 0.61
N GLN A 722 -23.25 -8.50 1.85
CA GLN A 722 -23.11 -7.22 2.56
C GLN A 722 -21.86 -6.44 2.13
N ALA A 723 -20.77 -7.09 1.69
CA ALA A 723 -19.60 -6.40 1.15
C ALA A 723 -19.94 -5.58 -0.12
N ILE A 724 -20.86 -6.06 -0.96
CA ILE A 724 -21.38 -5.28 -2.12
C ILE A 724 -22.17 -4.05 -1.65
N GLN A 725 -22.94 -4.18 -0.56
CA GLN A 725 -23.65 -3.04 0.04
C GLN A 725 -22.68 -2.06 0.70
N ALA A 726 -21.61 -2.55 1.31
CA ALA A 726 -20.54 -1.72 1.87
C ALA A 726 -19.90 -0.83 0.80
N ILE A 727 -19.54 -1.41 -0.35
CA ILE A 727 -18.94 -0.67 -1.48
C ILE A 727 -19.84 0.50 -1.90
N LYS A 728 -21.13 0.26 -2.19
CA LYS A 728 -22.08 1.32 -2.55
C LYS A 728 -22.18 2.42 -1.50
N THR A 729 -22.17 2.04 -0.22
CA THR A 729 -22.26 2.99 0.91
C THR A 729 -20.99 3.81 1.07
N LEU A 730 -19.81 3.21 0.85
CA LEU A 730 -18.51 3.87 0.95
C LEU A 730 -18.15 4.69 -0.29
N GLU A 731 -18.57 4.28 -1.49
CA GLU A 731 -18.48 5.08 -2.71
C GLU A 731 -19.26 6.40 -2.55
N HIS A 732 -20.49 6.35 -2.05
CA HIS A 732 -21.28 7.55 -1.76
C HIS A 732 -20.60 8.46 -0.70
N ALA A 733 -19.99 7.87 0.34
CA ALA A 733 -19.22 8.63 1.32
C ALA A 733 -17.97 9.30 0.71
N LEU A 734 -17.29 8.59 -0.19
CA LEU A 734 -16.11 9.08 -0.91
C LEU A 734 -16.46 10.21 -1.88
N GLU A 735 -17.62 10.16 -2.54
CA GLU A 735 -18.15 11.23 -3.37
C GLU A 735 -18.36 12.52 -2.55
N ILE A 736 -19.11 12.45 -1.45
CA ILE A 736 -19.34 13.58 -0.54
C ILE A 736 -18.00 14.15 -0.02
N ALA A 737 -17.10 13.27 0.45
CA ALA A 737 -15.81 13.68 0.99
C ALA A 737 -14.89 14.32 -0.08
N ARG A 738 -14.97 13.90 -1.35
CA ARG A 738 -14.22 14.50 -2.47
C ARG A 738 -14.81 15.85 -2.89
N GLU A 739 -16.14 15.99 -2.95
CA GLU A 739 -16.80 17.27 -3.25
C GLU A 739 -16.48 18.35 -2.21
N ASP A 740 -16.62 18.01 -0.93
CA ASP A 740 -16.38 18.93 0.19
C ASP A 740 -14.89 19.03 0.59
N ARG A 741 -13.99 18.35 -0.14
CA ARG A 741 -12.52 18.34 0.03
C ARG A 741 -12.03 17.86 1.41
N LEU A 742 -12.78 16.97 2.05
CA LEU A 742 -12.55 16.46 3.41
C LEU A 742 -11.51 15.34 3.42
N ARG A 743 -10.22 15.70 3.24
CA ARG A 743 -9.09 14.74 3.09
C ARG A 743 -9.08 13.57 4.09
N PRO A 744 -9.28 13.77 5.42
CA PRO A 744 -9.33 12.63 6.35
C PRO A 744 -10.46 11.65 6.01
N LEU A 745 -11.66 12.13 5.65
CA LEU A 745 -12.79 11.27 5.29
C LEU A 745 -12.60 10.56 3.95
N ILE A 746 -11.90 11.18 2.99
CA ILE A 746 -11.45 10.51 1.75
C ILE A 746 -10.58 9.29 2.11
N ALA A 747 -9.57 9.47 2.96
CA ALA A 747 -8.68 8.39 3.38
C ALA A 747 -9.43 7.24 4.09
N HIS A 748 -10.37 7.58 4.98
CA HIS A 748 -11.20 6.59 5.68
C HIS A 748 -12.13 5.83 4.74
N ALA A 749 -12.78 6.50 3.78
CA ALA A 749 -13.64 5.84 2.79
C ALA A 749 -12.83 4.90 1.88
N LEU A 750 -11.64 5.31 1.45
CA LEU A 750 -10.72 4.47 0.66
C LEU A 750 -10.23 3.24 1.46
N HIS A 751 -9.91 3.39 2.75
CA HIS A 751 -9.56 2.28 3.63
C HIS A 751 -10.71 1.25 3.74
N GLY A 752 -11.93 1.74 3.98
CA GLY A 752 -13.12 0.89 4.03
C GLY A 752 -13.40 0.17 2.70
N LEU A 753 -13.24 0.85 1.57
CA LEU A 753 -13.38 0.25 0.24
C LEU A 753 -12.31 -0.82 0.01
N GLY A 754 -11.06 -0.54 0.37
CA GLY A 754 -9.96 -1.50 0.34
C GLY A 754 -10.33 -2.79 1.08
N HIS A 755 -10.82 -2.68 2.32
CA HIS A 755 -11.25 -3.82 3.12
C HIS A 755 -12.43 -4.58 2.48
N ALA A 756 -13.43 -3.88 1.93
CA ALA A 756 -14.53 -4.53 1.21
C ALA A 756 -14.05 -5.31 -0.03
N TYR A 757 -13.09 -4.77 -0.79
CA TYR A 757 -12.51 -5.46 -1.95
C TYR A 757 -11.62 -6.65 -1.57
N VAL A 758 -10.95 -6.63 -0.41
CA VAL A 758 -10.26 -7.83 0.14
C VAL A 758 -11.25 -8.98 0.35
N GLN A 759 -12.43 -8.70 0.93
CA GLN A 759 -13.47 -9.73 1.15
C GLN A 759 -14.08 -10.27 -0.14
N LEU A 760 -14.18 -9.44 -1.18
CA LEU A 760 -14.57 -9.88 -2.52
C LEU A 760 -13.40 -10.51 -3.32
N THR A 761 -12.23 -10.70 -2.69
CA THR A 761 -11.00 -11.26 -3.30
C THR A 761 -10.44 -10.46 -4.49
N ASN A 762 -10.85 -9.20 -4.66
CA ASN A 762 -10.34 -8.28 -5.69
C ASN A 762 -9.10 -7.54 -5.17
N ILE A 763 -8.01 -8.29 -4.99
CA ILE A 763 -6.83 -7.86 -4.24
C ILE A 763 -6.08 -6.70 -4.92
N GLU A 764 -6.03 -6.64 -6.26
CA GLU A 764 -5.36 -5.53 -6.96
C GLU A 764 -6.07 -4.19 -6.75
N GLN A 765 -7.42 -4.18 -6.79
CA GLN A 765 -8.19 -2.98 -6.52
C GLN A 765 -8.09 -2.57 -5.05
N ALA A 766 -8.13 -3.55 -4.13
CA ALA A 766 -7.90 -3.30 -2.71
C ALA A 766 -6.53 -2.66 -2.44
N ARG A 767 -5.46 -3.19 -3.04
CA ARG A 767 -4.09 -2.65 -2.91
C ARG A 767 -4.02 -1.17 -3.31
N ASN A 768 -4.51 -0.83 -4.50
CA ASN A 768 -4.43 0.55 -5.02
C ASN A 768 -5.17 1.55 -4.10
N LEU A 769 -6.34 1.18 -3.59
CA LEU A 769 -7.15 2.03 -2.70
C LEU A 769 -6.48 2.20 -1.32
N LEU A 770 -5.84 1.16 -0.81
CA LEU A 770 -5.08 1.21 0.44
C LEU A 770 -3.80 2.05 0.29
N GLU A 771 -3.11 1.96 -0.85
CA GLU A 771 -1.95 2.80 -1.17
C GLU A 771 -2.33 4.30 -1.24
N GLU A 772 -3.47 4.65 -1.88
CA GLU A 772 -4.02 6.03 -1.88
C GLU A 772 -4.40 6.49 -0.45
N SER A 773 -5.06 5.62 0.32
CA SER A 773 -5.47 5.88 1.70
C SER A 773 -4.29 6.15 2.64
N ILE A 774 -3.25 5.30 2.61
CA ILE A 774 -2.04 5.42 3.43
C ILE A 774 -1.28 6.72 3.12
N ALA A 775 -1.16 7.07 1.83
CA ALA A 775 -0.50 8.33 1.44
C ALA A 775 -1.19 9.56 2.04
N ILE A 776 -2.53 9.56 2.10
CA ILE A 776 -3.28 10.65 2.75
C ILE A 776 -3.12 10.59 4.28
N PHE A 777 -3.22 9.41 4.92
CA PHE A 777 -3.00 9.30 6.37
C PHE A 777 -1.61 9.78 6.79
N GLN A 778 -0.56 9.50 6.00
CA GLN A 778 0.80 9.97 6.24
C GLN A 778 0.92 11.49 6.08
N ALA A 779 0.29 12.07 5.05
CA ALA A 779 0.26 13.52 4.84
C ALA A 779 -0.47 14.27 5.99
N GLU A 780 -1.60 13.73 6.45
CA GLU A 780 -2.42 14.30 7.54
C GLU A 780 -1.93 13.90 8.96
N ARG A 781 -0.85 13.10 9.06
CA ARG A 781 -0.26 12.55 10.30
C ARG A 781 -1.24 11.74 11.17
N ILE A 782 -2.10 10.96 10.53
CA ILE A 782 -3.14 10.13 11.16
C ILE A 782 -2.59 8.72 11.39
N ARG A 783 -1.85 8.52 12.49
CA ARG A 783 -1.04 7.31 12.76
C ARG A 783 -1.84 6.03 13.05
N LEU A 784 -3.01 6.16 13.68
CA LEU A 784 -3.85 5.02 14.08
C LEU A 784 -4.38 4.27 12.84
N GLU A 785 -5.05 4.98 11.95
CA GLU A 785 -5.58 4.43 10.71
C GLU A 785 -4.48 4.07 9.70
N GLU A 786 -3.35 4.78 9.69
CA GLU A 786 -2.15 4.39 8.92
C GLU A 786 -1.69 2.98 9.28
N SER A 787 -1.59 2.65 10.58
CA SER A 787 -1.24 1.30 11.06
C SER A 787 -2.25 0.24 10.58
N GLN A 788 -3.55 0.52 10.72
CA GLN A 788 -4.60 -0.42 10.32
C GLN A 788 -4.58 -0.70 8.82
N ALA A 789 -4.42 0.34 8.01
CA ALA A 789 -4.34 0.25 6.55
C ALA A 789 -3.05 -0.44 6.07
N LEU A 790 -1.90 -0.16 6.69
CA LEU A 790 -0.62 -0.84 6.38
C LEU A 790 -0.70 -2.34 6.64
N GLY A 791 -1.31 -2.76 7.75
CA GLY A 791 -1.50 -4.18 8.05
C GLY A 791 -2.40 -4.89 7.02
N LEU A 792 -3.47 -4.23 6.57
CA LEU A 792 -4.37 -4.75 5.54
C LEU A 792 -3.71 -4.77 4.14
N LEU A 793 -2.87 -3.77 3.85
CA LEU A 793 -2.04 -3.76 2.64
C LEU A 793 -1.02 -4.91 2.67
N GLY A 794 -0.51 -5.27 3.86
CA GLY A 794 0.29 -6.47 4.09
C GLY A 794 -0.42 -7.75 3.68
N GLU A 795 -1.70 -7.94 4.07
CA GLU A 795 -2.54 -9.05 3.60
C GLU A 795 -2.70 -9.06 2.08
N CYS A 796 -2.88 -7.88 1.45
CA CYS A 796 -2.98 -7.76 0.00
C CYS A 796 -1.70 -8.21 -0.71
N PHE A 797 -0.53 -7.74 -0.26
CA PHE A 797 0.76 -8.18 -0.82
C PHE A 797 1.02 -9.67 -0.60
N PHE A 798 0.59 -10.22 0.54
CA PHE A 798 0.66 -11.66 0.81
C PHE A 798 -0.18 -12.46 -0.20
N ALA A 799 -1.43 -12.05 -0.43
CA ALA A 799 -2.33 -12.70 -1.39
C ALA A 799 -1.88 -12.55 -2.86
N LEU A 800 -1.14 -11.49 -3.19
CA LEU A 800 -0.44 -11.30 -4.48
C LEU A 800 0.89 -12.09 -4.58
N GLY A 801 1.31 -12.77 -3.51
CA GLY A 801 2.52 -13.60 -3.46
C GLY A 801 3.81 -12.87 -3.07
N ASN A 802 3.77 -11.57 -2.77
CA ASN A 802 4.93 -10.80 -2.32
C ASN A 802 5.08 -10.88 -0.79
N ARG A 803 5.69 -11.98 -0.34
CA ARG A 803 5.79 -12.38 1.06
C ARG A 803 6.67 -11.47 1.91
N ASP A 804 7.81 -11.05 1.40
CA ASP A 804 8.75 -10.21 2.14
C ASP A 804 8.15 -8.83 2.40
N ARG A 805 7.50 -8.23 1.40
CA ARG A 805 6.80 -6.95 1.56
C ARG A 805 5.61 -7.04 2.51
N ALA A 806 4.89 -8.16 2.52
CA ALA A 806 3.80 -8.38 3.47
C ALA A 806 4.28 -8.39 4.93
N ILE A 807 5.38 -9.09 5.21
CA ILE A 807 6.00 -9.12 6.55
C ILE A 807 6.48 -7.72 6.95
N GLU A 808 7.16 -7.00 6.04
CA GLU A 808 7.66 -5.64 6.27
C GLU A 808 6.51 -4.67 6.64
N LEU A 809 5.41 -4.70 5.90
CA LEU A 809 4.25 -3.82 6.13
C LEU A 809 3.54 -4.14 7.45
N CYS A 810 3.36 -5.41 7.81
CA CYS A 810 2.83 -5.78 9.13
C CYS A 810 3.77 -5.37 10.26
N GLN A 811 5.09 -5.46 10.08
CA GLN A 811 6.08 -4.98 11.07
C GLN A 811 6.06 -3.45 11.22
N GLN A 812 5.91 -2.71 10.12
CA GLN A 812 5.71 -1.26 10.16
C GLN A 812 4.43 -0.90 10.92
N ALA A 813 3.30 -1.56 10.61
CA ALA A 813 2.03 -1.36 11.32
C ALA A 813 2.15 -1.61 12.84
N ILE A 814 2.83 -2.69 13.25
CA ILE A 814 3.12 -2.99 14.66
C ILE A 814 3.97 -1.87 15.29
N GLY A 815 5.01 -1.40 14.62
CA GLY A 815 5.87 -0.32 15.11
C GLY A 815 5.11 1.00 15.33
N ILE A 816 4.21 1.35 14.41
CA ILE A 816 3.33 2.53 14.54
C ILE A 816 2.35 2.36 15.71
N ALA A 817 1.72 1.18 15.82
CA ALA A 817 0.79 0.90 16.92
C ALA A 817 1.49 0.92 18.29
N GLN A 818 2.75 0.50 18.37
CA GLN A 818 3.60 0.63 19.56
C GLN A 818 3.97 2.07 19.88
N GLU A 819 4.26 2.90 18.88
CA GLU A 819 4.55 4.35 19.04
C GLU A 819 3.37 5.10 19.68
N ILE A 820 2.15 4.82 19.24
CA ILE A 820 0.91 5.46 19.76
C ILE A 820 0.27 4.69 20.93
N ASN A 821 0.88 3.58 21.37
CA ASN A 821 0.36 2.70 22.43
C ASN A 821 -1.06 2.12 22.16
N ASP A 822 -1.43 1.93 20.89
CA ASP A 822 -2.65 1.25 20.46
C ASP A 822 -2.50 -0.28 20.63
N ARG A 823 -2.96 -0.80 21.76
CA ARG A 823 -2.91 -2.24 22.07
C ARG A 823 -3.78 -3.08 21.13
N THR A 824 -4.89 -2.53 20.63
CA THR A 824 -5.83 -3.22 19.74
C THR A 824 -5.21 -3.39 18.36
N GLY A 825 -4.59 -2.34 17.83
CA GLY A 825 -3.81 -2.39 16.59
C GLY A 825 -2.56 -3.26 16.68
N ILE A 826 -1.87 -3.30 17.82
CA ILE A 826 -0.78 -4.27 18.04
C ILE A 826 -1.31 -5.71 17.96
N ALA A 827 -2.39 -6.03 18.68
CA ALA A 827 -2.98 -7.38 18.67
C ALA A 827 -3.42 -7.81 17.27
N LEU A 828 -4.16 -6.94 16.57
CA LEU A 828 -4.63 -7.16 15.20
C LEU A 828 -3.48 -7.40 14.22
N ASN A 829 -2.43 -6.58 14.25
CA ASN A 829 -1.31 -6.71 13.33
C ASN A 829 -0.38 -7.89 13.69
N TYR A 830 -0.31 -8.30 14.96
CA TYR A 830 0.27 -9.60 15.33
C TYR A 830 -0.54 -10.77 14.78
N SER A 831 -1.87 -10.76 14.87
CA SER A 831 -2.72 -11.81 14.27
C SER A 831 -2.48 -11.94 12.75
N ARG A 832 -2.44 -10.82 12.04
CA ARG A 832 -2.08 -10.75 10.60
C ARG A 832 -0.71 -11.35 10.30
N LEU A 833 0.31 -10.95 11.05
CA LEU A 833 1.67 -11.45 10.89
C LEU A 833 1.78 -12.95 11.24
N GLY A 834 1.03 -13.41 12.24
CA GLY A 834 0.90 -14.81 12.62
C GLY A 834 0.28 -15.66 11.51
N HIS A 835 -0.76 -15.16 10.84
CA HIS A 835 -1.37 -15.80 9.66
C HIS A 835 -0.36 -15.92 8.51
N ILE A 836 0.39 -14.86 8.22
CA ILE A 836 1.45 -14.88 7.19
C ILE A 836 2.52 -15.94 7.52
N TYR A 837 3.00 -16.01 8.77
CA TYR A 837 3.98 -17.04 9.16
C TYR A 837 3.42 -18.46 9.14
N TYR A 838 2.13 -18.65 9.48
CA TYR A 838 1.46 -19.95 9.40
C TYR A 838 1.42 -20.48 7.96
N GLU A 839 0.99 -19.66 7.00
CA GLU A 839 0.95 -20.02 5.58
C GLU A 839 2.36 -20.22 4.97
N LEU A 840 3.39 -19.58 5.53
CA LEU A 840 4.79 -19.83 5.20
C LEU A 840 5.37 -21.10 5.85
N VAL A 841 4.58 -21.79 6.70
CA VAL A 841 4.97 -22.96 7.49
C VAL A 841 6.11 -22.66 8.50
N ASP A 842 6.33 -21.38 8.84
CA ASP A 842 7.18 -20.96 9.96
C ASP A 842 6.38 -21.01 11.27
N LEU A 843 5.99 -22.24 11.64
CA LEU A 843 5.11 -22.51 12.78
C LEU A 843 5.72 -22.05 14.12
N GLN A 844 7.05 -21.87 14.20
CA GLN A 844 7.68 -21.34 15.41
C GLN A 844 7.41 -19.85 15.58
N ARG A 845 7.57 -19.05 14.52
CA ARG A 845 7.26 -17.60 14.56
C ARG A 845 5.76 -17.35 14.61
N ALA A 846 4.97 -18.13 13.88
CA ALA A 846 3.50 -18.05 13.93
C ALA A 846 3.00 -18.23 15.36
N ILE A 847 3.42 -19.29 16.06
CA ILE A 847 3.00 -19.54 17.46
C ILE A 847 3.46 -18.42 18.39
N ALA A 848 4.71 -17.94 18.28
CA ALA A 848 5.21 -16.87 19.15
C ALA A 848 4.36 -15.60 19.03
N VAL A 849 4.17 -15.11 17.80
CA VAL A 849 3.40 -13.89 17.53
C VAL A 849 1.92 -14.04 17.90
N LEU A 850 1.32 -15.22 17.67
CA LEU A 850 -0.07 -15.48 18.04
C LEU A 850 -0.28 -15.63 19.55
N GLN A 851 0.75 -16.05 20.31
CA GLN A 851 0.70 -16.03 21.78
C GLN A 851 0.78 -14.60 22.32
N ASP A 852 1.57 -13.73 21.71
CA ASP A 852 1.61 -12.30 22.05
C ASP A 852 0.28 -11.60 21.71
N ALA A 853 -0.33 -11.92 20.55
CA ALA A 853 -1.67 -11.45 20.18
C ALA A 853 -2.75 -11.91 21.17
N LEU A 854 -2.77 -13.22 21.50
CA LEU A 854 -3.72 -13.79 22.46
C LEU A 854 -3.63 -13.11 23.82
N ALA A 855 -2.41 -12.90 24.34
CA ALA A 855 -2.21 -12.22 25.62
C ALA A 855 -2.69 -10.76 25.57
N LEU A 856 -2.63 -10.07 24.43
CA LEU A 856 -3.20 -8.73 24.29
C LEU A 856 -4.73 -8.75 24.26
N TYR A 857 -5.36 -9.66 23.50
CA TYR A 857 -6.82 -9.80 23.47
C TYR A 857 -7.39 -10.17 24.85
N GLU A 858 -6.75 -11.07 25.59
CA GLU A 858 -7.10 -11.40 26.99
C GLU A 858 -7.04 -10.18 27.92
N ASN A 859 -6.09 -9.26 27.71
CA ASN A 859 -5.97 -8.02 28.50
C ASN A 859 -6.94 -6.90 28.05
N LEU A 860 -7.53 -7.02 26.86
CA LEU A 860 -8.49 -6.07 26.28
C LEU A 860 -9.95 -6.52 26.46
N ASP A 861 -10.18 -7.74 26.96
CA ASP A 861 -11.48 -8.42 26.99
C ASP A 861 -12.12 -8.58 25.59
N ASP A 862 -11.29 -8.60 24.54
CA ASP A 862 -11.72 -8.86 23.16
C ASP A 862 -11.87 -10.37 22.95
N ARG A 863 -13.05 -10.86 23.32
CA ARG A 863 -13.48 -12.25 23.14
C ARG A 863 -13.48 -12.68 21.66
N GLY A 864 -13.66 -11.76 20.71
CA GLY A 864 -13.60 -12.06 19.28
C GLY A 864 -12.19 -12.39 18.83
N GLY A 865 -11.26 -11.47 19.07
CA GLY A 865 -9.84 -11.66 18.78
C GLY A 865 -9.20 -12.81 19.56
N GLU A 866 -9.64 -13.05 20.82
CA GLU A 866 -9.24 -14.21 21.60
C GLU A 866 -9.62 -15.53 20.88
N ALA A 867 -10.85 -15.65 20.38
CA ALA A 867 -11.30 -16.83 19.65
C ALA A 867 -10.51 -17.05 18.34
N ASP A 868 -10.32 -15.98 17.54
CA ASP A 868 -9.57 -16.04 16.27
C ASP A 868 -8.10 -16.49 16.50
N ALA A 869 -7.43 -15.90 17.50
CA ALA A 869 -6.05 -16.26 17.86
C ALA A 869 -5.93 -17.71 18.37
N LEU A 870 -6.91 -18.18 19.16
CA LEU A 870 -6.98 -19.57 19.65
C LEU A 870 -7.21 -20.57 18.51
N GLU A 871 -8.05 -20.24 17.52
CA GLU A 871 -8.30 -21.09 16.35
C GLU A 871 -7.05 -21.23 15.47
N MET A 872 -6.31 -20.14 15.24
CA MET A 872 -5.03 -20.20 14.53
C MET A 872 -3.93 -20.93 15.32
N LEU A 873 -3.91 -20.81 16.65
CA LEU A 873 -3.02 -21.61 17.50
C LEU A 873 -3.38 -23.10 17.43
N ASP A 874 -4.67 -23.48 17.45
CA ASP A 874 -5.09 -24.87 17.22
C ASP A 874 -4.53 -25.40 15.89
N GLN A 875 -4.73 -24.68 14.78
CA GLN A 875 -4.20 -25.05 13.46
C GLN A 875 -2.67 -25.25 13.48
N CYS A 876 -1.91 -24.34 14.10
CA CYS A 876 -0.47 -24.47 14.25
C CYS A 876 -0.07 -25.72 15.05
N TYR A 877 -0.75 -25.98 16.18
CA TYR A 877 -0.45 -27.14 17.04
C TYR A 877 -0.91 -28.48 16.44
N GLN A 878 -1.94 -28.49 15.59
CA GLN A 878 -2.32 -29.66 14.78
C GLN A 878 -1.22 -30.04 13.79
N LEU A 879 -0.68 -29.09 13.03
CA LEU A 879 0.41 -29.33 12.08
C LEU A 879 1.69 -29.82 12.77
N LEU A 880 1.96 -29.37 14.00
CA LEU A 880 3.04 -29.88 14.85
C LEU A 880 2.74 -31.25 15.52
N GLY A 881 1.56 -31.83 15.30
CA GLY A 881 1.15 -33.11 15.89
C GLY A 881 0.88 -33.09 17.41
N LYS A 882 0.79 -31.90 18.03
CA LYS A 882 0.64 -31.72 19.48
C LYS A 882 -0.85 -31.70 19.88
N ARG A 883 -1.50 -32.87 19.76
CA ARG A 883 -2.95 -33.04 19.94
C ARG A 883 -3.52 -32.44 21.22
N GLU A 884 -2.89 -32.66 22.38
CA GLU A 884 -3.40 -32.16 23.68
C GLU A 884 -3.56 -30.63 23.71
N ARG A 885 -2.56 -29.87 23.22
CA ARG A 885 -2.64 -28.40 23.13
C ARG A 885 -3.64 -27.93 22.09
N SER A 886 -3.69 -28.63 20.95
CA SER A 886 -4.67 -28.37 19.89
C SER A 886 -6.11 -28.52 20.41
N GLU A 887 -6.41 -29.60 21.13
CA GLU A 887 -7.72 -29.83 21.75
C GLU A 887 -8.04 -28.81 22.85
N GLU A 888 -7.04 -28.38 23.64
CA GLU A 888 -7.18 -27.31 24.65
C GLU A 888 -7.62 -25.98 24.01
N PHE A 889 -6.87 -25.48 23.02
CA PHE A 889 -7.19 -24.22 22.35
C PHE A 889 -8.52 -24.29 21.60
N ARG A 890 -8.80 -25.39 20.89
CA ARG A 890 -10.09 -25.59 20.20
C ARG A 890 -11.28 -25.60 21.16
N ARG A 891 -11.15 -26.23 22.33
CA ARG A 891 -12.20 -26.22 23.36
C ARG A 891 -12.45 -24.80 23.85
N ARG A 892 -11.38 -24.06 24.18
CA ARG A 892 -11.47 -22.67 24.64
C ARG A 892 -12.13 -21.77 23.58
N ALA A 893 -11.66 -21.79 22.33
CA ALA A 893 -12.27 -21.02 21.25
C ALA A 893 -13.78 -21.28 21.10
N ARG A 894 -14.20 -22.55 21.13
CA ARG A 894 -15.63 -22.93 21.06
C ARG A 894 -16.46 -22.47 22.26
N GLU A 895 -15.86 -22.43 23.46
CA GLU A 895 -16.52 -21.86 24.65
C GLU A 895 -16.79 -20.36 24.41
N ILE A 896 -15.83 -19.61 23.86
CA ILE A 896 -15.98 -18.18 23.56
C ILE A 896 -16.98 -17.91 22.42
N ARG A 897 -16.87 -18.63 21.29
CA ARG A 897 -17.81 -18.50 20.16
C ARG A 897 -19.27 -18.73 20.60
N ARG A 898 -19.50 -19.67 21.53
CA ARG A 898 -20.81 -19.91 22.14
C ARG A 898 -21.28 -18.74 23.01
N GLU A 899 -20.40 -18.14 23.81
CA GLU A 899 -20.73 -16.93 24.60
C GLU A 899 -21.12 -15.74 23.69
N LEU A 900 -20.43 -15.58 22.55
CA LEU A 900 -20.72 -14.56 21.55
C LEU A 900 -21.99 -14.81 20.72
N GLY A 901 -22.71 -15.92 20.95
CA GLY A 901 -23.86 -16.33 20.13
C GLY A 901 -23.48 -16.72 18.69
N GLN A 902 -22.19 -16.84 18.39
CA GLN A 902 -21.63 -17.26 17.11
C GLN A 902 -21.58 -18.79 17.05
N GLU A 903 -22.73 -19.46 17.14
CA GLU A 903 -22.79 -20.89 16.85
C GLU A 903 -22.52 -21.13 15.36
N GLU A 904 -21.35 -21.69 15.05
CA GLU A 904 -21.20 -22.41 13.78
C GLU A 904 -22.20 -23.58 13.77
N PRO A 905 -23.09 -23.69 12.76
CA PRO A 905 -23.85 -24.92 12.56
C PRO A 905 -22.85 -26.06 12.33
N GLU A 906 -23.10 -27.18 13.01
CA GLU A 906 -22.14 -28.27 13.24
C GLU A 906 -21.14 -28.48 12.10
N SER A 907 -19.85 -28.44 12.44
CA SER A 907 -18.77 -28.78 11.52
C SER A 907 -18.92 -30.23 11.05
N PHE A 908 -19.55 -30.43 9.88
CA PHE A 908 -19.82 -31.74 9.31
C PHE A 908 -18.51 -32.54 9.17
N GLU A 909 -18.40 -33.66 9.88
CA GLU A 909 -17.26 -34.57 9.74
C GLU A 909 -17.35 -35.27 8.37
N LEU A 910 -16.47 -34.89 7.45
CA LEU A 910 -16.43 -35.48 6.12
C LEU A 910 -15.96 -36.93 6.20
N LYS A 911 -16.79 -37.84 5.72
CA LYS A 911 -16.43 -39.24 5.50
C LYS A 911 -15.54 -39.33 4.25
N VAL A 912 -14.73 -40.38 4.17
CA VAL A 912 -13.88 -40.67 3.00
C VAL A 912 -14.28 -42.01 2.41
N PHE A 913 -14.34 -42.12 1.08
CA PHE A 913 -14.48 -43.39 0.38
C PHE A 913 -13.36 -43.59 -0.65
N GLU A 914 -12.82 -44.81 -0.70
CA GLU A 914 -11.93 -45.25 -1.77
C GLU A 914 -12.73 -45.66 -3.01
N PHE A 915 -12.20 -45.34 -4.18
CA PHE A 915 -12.75 -45.78 -5.47
C PHE A 915 -11.63 -46.02 -6.49
N VAL A 916 -11.91 -46.84 -7.51
CA VAL A 916 -10.98 -47.09 -8.61
C VAL A 916 -11.47 -46.34 -9.85
N THR A 917 -10.70 -45.35 -10.29
CA THR A 917 -10.90 -44.72 -11.61
C THR A 917 -9.98 -45.38 -12.64
N PRO A 918 -10.49 -45.81 -13.80
CA PRO A 918 -9.64 -46.16 -14.93
C PRO A 918 -9.01 -44.88 -15.55
N THR A 919 -8.27 -45.06 -16.64
CA THR A 919 -7.68 -44.03 -17.49
C THR A 919 -7.63 -44.63 -18.89
N VAL A 920 -8.23 -43.97 -19.88
CA VAL A 920 -8.33 -44.49 -21.26
C VAL A 920 -7.43 -43.74 -22.23
N ASP A 921 -7.00 -44.42 -23.28
CA ASP A 921 -6.35 -43.78 -24.42
C ASP A 921 -7.36 -43.13 -25.39
N ARG A 922 -6.86 -42.49 -26.46
CA ARG A 922 -7.68 -41.88 -27.54
C ARG A 922 -8.60 -42.87 -28.29
N ARG A 923 -8.48 -44.18 -28.02
CA ARG A 923 -9.31 -45.25 -28.60
C ARG A 923 -10.22 -45.88 -27.53
N GLY A 924 -10.32 -45.27 -26.35
CA GLY A 924 -11.10 -45.78 -25.23
C GLY A 924 -10.62 -47.14 -24.71
N VAL A 925 -9.35 -47.48 -24.89
CA VAL A 925 -8.77 -48.68 -24.27
C VAL A 925 -8.21 -48.28 -22.91
N VAL A 926 -8.52 -49.04 -21.86
CA VAL A 926 -8.01 -48.77 -20.51
C VAL A 926 -6.48 -48.90 -20.50
N ALA A 927 -5.80 -47.77 -20.42
CA ALA A 927 -4.34 -47.68 -20.38
C ALA A 927 -3.77 -47.89 -18.97
N ARG A 928 -4.53 -47.50 -17.94
CA ARG A 928 -4.15 -47.63 -16.51
C ARG A 928 -5.42 -47.55 -15.63
N SER A 929 -5.37 -48.10 -14.42
CA SER A 929 -6.33 -47.79 -13.36
C SER A 929 -5.59 -47.25 -12.13
N ARG A 930 -6.27 -46.41 -11.33
CA ARG A 930 -5.76 -45.83 -10.09
C ARG A 930 -6.83 -45.91 -9.01
N THR A 931 -6.45 -46.30 -7.80
CA THR A 931 -7.26 -46.08 -6.60
C THR A 931 -7.09 -44.63 -6.17
N LEU A 932 -8.19 -43.97 -5.82
CA LEU A 932 -8.25 -42.61 -5.29
C LEU A 932 -9.22 -42.57 -4.11
N GLU A 933 -9.13 -41.53 -3.29
CA GLU A 933 -10.01 -41.24 -2.17
C GLU A 933 -10.78 -39.94 -2.43
N ALA A 934 -12.06 -39.89 -2.06
CA ALA A 934 -12.86 -38.67 -2.07
C ALA A 934 -13.59 -38.46 -0.75
N SER A 935 -13.64 -37.20 -0.31
CA SER A 935 -14.37 -36.77 0.88
C SER A 935 -15.84 -36.47 0.54
N TYR A 936 -16.77 -36.81 1.42
CA TYR A 936 -18.20 -36.58 1.24
C TYR A 936 -18.94 -36.45 2.57
N PHE A 937 -20.16 -35.92 2.54
CA PHE A 937 -21.12 -36.04 3.64
C PHE A 937 -22.42 -36.71 3.16
N GLU A 938 -23.23 -37.18 4.10
CA GLU A 938 -24.54 -37.79 3.83
C GLU A 938 -25.64 -36.87 4.34
N GLU A 939 -26.53 -36.42 3.44
CA GLU A 939 -27.75 -35.72 3.82
C GLU A 939 -28.89 -36.77 3.94
N PRO A 940 -29.48 -36.99 5.13
CA PRO A 940 -30.49 -38.02 5.34
C PRO A 940 -31.84 -37.64 4.72
N LEU A 941 -32.42 -38.54 3.93
CA LEU A 941 -33.71 -38.39 3.24
C LEU A 941 -34.66 -39.55 3.62
N GLY A 942 -34.83 -39.76 4.92
CA GLY A 942 -35.65 -40.84 5.48
C GLY A 942 -34.91 -42.19 5.49
N GLU A 943 -35.40 -43.15 4.70
CA GLU A 943 -34.73 -44.45 4.50
C GLU A 943 -33.62 -44.39 3.44
N GLU A 944 -33.55 -43.30 2.67
CA GLU A 944 -32.52 -43.01 1.68
C GLU A 944 -31.55 -41.94 2.20
N CYS A 945 -30.40 -41.79 1.54
CA CYS A 945 -29.49 -40.66 1.76
C CYS A 945 -29.06 -40.03 0.43
N LEU A 946 -28.60 -38.79 0.51
CA LEU A 946 -27.95 -38.08 -0.59
C LEU A 946 -26.47 -37.91 -0.24
N GLU A 947 -25.62 -38.74 -0.82
CA GLU A 947 -24.16 -38.63 -0.69
C GLU A 947 -23.66 -37.41 -1.48
N MET A 948 -23.10 -36.43 -0.79
CA MET A 948 -22.63 -35.14 -1.32
C MET A 948 -21.11 -35.08 -1.28
N VAL A 949 -20.46 -35.27 -2.44
CA VAL A 949 -19.00 -35.32 -2.58
C VAL A 949 -18.41 -33.92 -2.61
N ALA A 950 -17.32 -33.72 -1.87
CA ALA A 950 -16.57 -32.48 -1.84
C ALA A 950 -15.69 -32.33 -3.08
N ILE A 951 -15.86 -31.24 -3.82
CA ILE A 951 -15.07 -30.87 -4.99
C ILE A 951 -14.13 -29.72 -4.60
N PRO A 952 -12.80 -29.88 -4.68
CA PRO A 952 -11.86 -28.82 -4.33
C PRO A 952 -11.88 -27.71 -5.38
N GLY A 953 -11.95 -26.46 -4.93
CA GLY A 953 -11.85 -25.30 -5.82
C GLY A 953 -10.50 -25.22 -6.55
N GLY A 954 -10.48 -24.63 -7.73
CA GLY A 954 -9.31 -24.60 -8.61
C GLY A 954 -9.49 -23.68 -9.81
N LYS A 955 -8.54 -23.75 -10.76
CA LYS A 955 -8.60 -23.04 -12.05
C LYS A 955 -8.48 -24.03 -13.20
N PHE A 956 -9.24 -23.84 -14.28
CA PHE A 956 -9.19 -24.67 -15.49
C PHE A 956 -9.44 -23.85 -16.76
N LEU A 957 -9.07 -24.39 -17.92
CA LEU A 957 -9.35 -23.77 -19.22
C LEU A 957 -10.73 -24.23 -19.75
N MET A 958 -11.59 -23.26 -20.05
CA MET A 958 -12.93 -23.44 -20.62
C MET A 958 -12.98 -22.80 -22.01
N GLY A 959 -13.63 -23.44 -22.99
CA GLY A 959 -13.62 -23.04 -24.40
C GLY A 959 -12.81 -23.98 -25.30
N SER A 960 -12.80 -23.69 -26.61
CA SER A 960 -12.19 -24.54 -27.64
C SER A 960 -10.69 -24.23 -27.84
N PRO A 961 -9.82 -25.23 -28.05
CA PRO A 961 -8.40 -25.01 -28.36
C PRO A 961 -8.22 -24.21 -29.67
N GLU A 962 -7.18 -23.37 -29.75
CA GLU A 962 -6.95 -22.50 -30.92
C GLU A 962 -6.57 -23.23 -32.23
N GLU A 963 -6.22 -24.51 -32.16
CA GLU A 963 -5.72 -25.31 -33.30
C GLU A 963 -6.80 -26.12 -34.05
N GLU A 964 -8.06 -26.08 -33.63
CA GLU A 964 -9.16 -26.80 -34.28
C GLU A 964 -10.20 -25.84 -34.86
N ASP A 965 -10.69 -26.12 -36.08
CA ASP A 965 -11.74 -25.33 -36.77
C ASP A 965 -13.09 -25.43 -36.03
N GLY A 966 -13.26 -24.64 -34.98
CA GLY A 966 -14.51 -24.51 -34.23
C GLY A 966 -15.65 -23.98 -35.11
N GLY A 967 -16.89 -24.36 -34.77
CA GLY A 967 -18.09 -23.82 -35.38
C GLY A 967 -18.25 -22.32 -35.13
N SER A 968 -19.15 -21.68 -35.88
CA SER A 968 -19.38 -20.21 -35.89
C SER A 968 -19.74 -19.57 -34.54
N ASP A 969 -20.01 -20.39 -33.53
CA ASP A 969 -20.61 -20.00 -32.26
C ASP A 969 -19.63 -20.19 -31.08
N GLU A 970 -18.37 -20.55 -31.35
CA GLU A 970 -17.35 -20.90 -30.36
C GLU A 970 -16.38 -19.75 -30.05
N GLN A 971 -15.68 -19.85 -28.90
CA GLN A 971 -14.65 -18.90 -28.46
C GLN A 971 -13.38 -19.64 -27.97
N PRO A 972 -12.21 -18.97 -28.01
CA PRO A 972 -10.95 -19.55 -27.52
C PRO A 972 -10.99 -19.96 -26.04
N GLN A 973 -10.07 -20.85 -25.66
CA GLN A 973 -9.84 -21.20 -24.26
C GLN A 973 -9.53 -19.98 -23.39
N HIS A 974 -10.24 -19.86 -22.28
CA HIS A 974 -9.99 -18.86 -21.23
C HIS A 974 -9.95 -19.51 -19.85
N LEU A 975 -9.25 -18.88 -18.91
CA LEU A 975 -9.04 -19.40 -17.56
C LEU A 975 -10.23 -19.06 -16.66
N VAL A 976 -10.90 -20.09 -16.13
CA VAL A 976 -12.02 -19.98 -15.19
C VAL A 976 -11.58 -20.45 -13.81
N ARG A 977 -12.03 -19.76 -12.76
CA ARG A 977 -11.87 -20.19 -11.36
C ARG A 977 -13.19 -20.75 -10.84
N VAL A 978 -13.11 -21.83 -10.07
CA VAL A 978 -14.26 -22.45 -9.40
C VAL A 978 -13.92 -22.54 -7.91
N GLU A 979 -14.80 -22.04 -7.04
CA GLU A 979 -14.65 -22.16 -5.59
C GLU A 979 -15.01 -23.58 -5.10
N PRO A 980 -14.59 -24.03 -3.90
CA PRO A 980 -14.97 -25.33 -3.38
C PRO A 980 -16.49 -25.49 -3.23
N PHE A 981 -17.02 -26.65 -3.63
CA PHE A 981 -18.44 -26.95 -3.56
C PHE A 981 -18.69 -28.43 -3.32
N PHE A 982 -19.91 -28.79 -2.96
CA PHE A 982 -20.39 -30.17 -2.86
C PHE A 982 -21.34 -30.48 -4.00
N ILE A 983 -21.30 -31.70 -4.54
CA ILE A 983 -22.23 -32.19 -5.57
C ILE A 983 -22.65 -33.63 -5.29
N SER A 984 -23.87 -34.01 -5.65
CA SER A 984 -24.35 -35.37 -5.41
C SER A 984 -23.51 -36.43 -6.15
N LYS A 985 -23.09 -37.49 -5.45
CA LYS A 985 -22.23 -38.58 -5.92
C LYS A 985 -22.81 -39.32 -7.13
N VAL A 986 -24.13 -39.47 -7.13
CA VAL A 986 -24.96 -40.05 -8.21
C VAL A 986 -26.01 -39.02 -8.69
N PRO A 987 -26.64 -39.23 -9.85
CA PRO A 987 -27.87 -38.54 -10.23
C PRO A 987 -28.96 -38.70 -9.16
N ILE A 988 -29.87 -37.73 -9.06
CA ILE A 988 -31.02 -37.87 -8.16
C ILE A 988 -31.84 -39.11 -8.55
N THR A 989 -32.24 -39.91 -7.56
CA THR A 989 -33.02 -41.13 -7.77
C THR A 989 -34.53 -40.91 -7.67
N GLN A 990 -35.32 -41.83 -8.21
CA GLN A 990 -36.78 -41.78 -8.07
C GLN A 990 -37.26 -41.99 -6.62
N ALA A 991 -36.45 -42.61 -5.75
CA ALA A 991 -36.68 -42.64 -4.30
C ALA A 991 -36.46 -41.28 -3.64
N GLN A 992 -35.30 -40.66 -3.86
CA GLN A 992 -35.00 -39.31 -3.37
C GLN A 992 -36.03 -38.28 -3.86
N TRP A 993 -36.45 -38.35 -5.13
CA TRP A 993 -37.53 -37.52 -5.68
C TRP A 993 -38.85 -37.68 -4.92
N ARG A 994 -39.31 -38.92 -4.72
CA ARG A 994 -40.58 -39.19 -4.00
C ARG A 994 -40.52 -38.78 -2.53
N PHE A 995 -39.35 -38.77 -1.90
CA PHE A 995 -39.19 -38.21 -0.56
C PHE A 995 -39.37 -36.68 -0.59
N VAL A 996 -38.61 -35.97 -1.42
CA VAL A 996 -38.68 -34.49 -1.49
C VAL A 996 -40.03 -33.97 -1.98
N ALA A 997 -40.71 -34.70 -2.87
CA ALA A 997 -42.07 -34.37 -3.30
C ALA A 997 -43.13 -34.46 -2.17
N ARG A 998 -42.84 -35.13 -1.05
CA ARG A 998 -43.71 -35.18 0.15
C ARG A 998 -43.41 -34.08 1.17
N ILE A 999 -42.27 -33.40 1.05
CA ILE A 999 -41.94 -32.22 1.87
C ILE A 999 -42.94 -31.10 1.51
N GLU A 1000 -43.24 -30.23 2.48
CA GLU A 1000 -44.15 -29.09 2.32
C GLU A 1000 -43.81 -28.28 1.06
N GLN A 1001 -44.85 -27.91 0.29
CA GLN A 1001 -44.69 -27.14 -0.94
C GLN A 1001 -44.18 -25.73 -0.67
N VAL A 1002 -43.25 -25.25 -1.51
CA VAL A 1002 -42.76 -23.87 -1.48
C VAL A 1002 -43.60 -23.02 -2.42
N ALA A 1003 -43.61 -23.32 -3.73
CA ALA A 1003 -44.43 -22.59 -4.70
C ALA A 1003 -45.13 -23.49 -5.72
N TRP A 1004 -44.52 -24.60 -6.13
CA TRP A 1004 -44.97 -25.44 -7.26
C TRP A 1004 -45.33 -26.87 -6.85
N GLU A 1005 -46.27 -27.49 -7.56
CA GLU A 1005 -46.66 -28.88 -7.28
C GLU A 1005 -45.67 -29.88 -7.93
N LEU A 1006 -44.83 -30.50 -7.09
CA LEU A 1006 -43.99 -31.63 -7.48
C LEU A 1006 -44.82 -32.90 -7.67
N GLY A 1007 -45.00 -33.32 -8.92
CA GLY A 1007 -45.56 -34.63 -9.22
C GLY A 1007 -44.69 -35.77 -8.67
N THR A 1008 -45.29 -36.75 -8.01
CA THR A 1008 -44.60 -37.88 -7.35
C THR A 1008 -43.98 -38.88 -8.33
N ASP A 1009 -44.31 -38.80 -9.61
CA ASP A 1009 -43.93 -39.78 -10.63
C ASP A 1009 -43.35 -39.08 -11.89
N PRO A 1010 -42.09 -38.64 -11.83
CA PRO A 1010 -41.47 -37.83 -12.88
C PRO A 1010 -41.11 -38.66 -14.13
N SER A 1011 -40.83 -39.95 -13.96
CA SER A 1011 -40.07 -40.76 -14.91
C SER A 1011 -40.90 -41.74 -15.73
N ARG A 1012 -40.42 -42.15 -16.90
CA ARG A 1012 -41.11 -43.12 -17.77
C ARG A 1012 -40.87 -44.55 -17.30
N TYR A 1013 -39.66 -44.85 -16.87
CA TYR A 1013 -39.22 -46.16 -16.38
C TYR A 1013 -39.20 -46.14 -14.87
N LYS A 1014 -39.74 -47.18 -14.22
CA LYS A 1014 -39.95 -47.19 -12.77
C LYS A 1014 -38.85 -47.97 -12.07
N GLY A 1015 -38.29 -47.40 -11.01
CA GLY A 1015 -37.44 -48.12 -10.07
C GLY A 1015 -36.78 -47.17 -9.08
N ASP A 1016 -36.81 -47.53 -7.81
CA ASP A 1016 -36.42 -46.67 -6.69
C ASP A 1016 -34.96 -46.18 -6.81
N ASN A 1017 -34.05 -47.06 -7.22
CA ASN A 1017 -32.62 -46.77 -7.49
C ASN A 1017 -32.31 -46.41 -8.97
N ARG A 1018 -33.31 -45.96 -9.74
CA ARG A 1018 -33.12 -45.44 -11.10
C ARG A 1018 -33.06 -43.91 -11.06
N PRO A 1019 -32.34 -43.26 -12.00
CA PRO A 1019 -32.31 -41.82 -12.07
C PRO A 1019 -33.70 -41.25 -12.31
N VAL A 1020 -33.91 -40.00 -11.92
CA VAL A 1020 -35.03 -39.22 -12.46
C VAL A 1020 -34.77 -38.92 -13.92
N GLU A 1021 -35.63 -39.36 -14.82
CA GLU A 1021 -35.78 -38.75 -16.15
C GLU A 1021 -37.10 -37.98 -16.26
N ASN A 1022 -37.17 -37.00 -17.18
CA ASN A 1022 -38.37 -36.25 -17.57
C ASN A 1022 -38.91 -35.21 -16.57
N VAL A 1023 -37.98 -34.46 -15.98
CA VAL A 1023 -38.25 -33.32 -15.09
C VAL A 1023 -38.19 -31.98 -15.84
N ARG A 1024 -39.04 -31.01 -15.49
CA ARG A 1024 -38.96 -29.62 -16.02
C ARG A 1024 -38.01 -28.78 -15.16
N TRP A 1025 -37.49 -27.70 -15.73
CA TRP A 1025 -36.69 -26.69 -15.00
C TRP A 1025 -37.39 -26.21 -13.71
N TYR A 1026 -38.71 -25.98 -13.77
CA TYR A 1026 -39.52 -25.58 -12.61
C TYR A 1026 -39.62 -26.68 -11.54
N ASP A 1027 -39.73 -27.95 -11.95
CA ASP A 1027 -39.81 -29.08 -11.02
C ASP A 1027 -38.47 -29.25 -10.27
N ILE A 1028 -37.33 -29.05 -10.95
CA ILE A 1028 -35.99 -29.12 -10.35
C ILE A 1028 -35.78 -28.01 -9.31
N ASN A 1029 -36.21 -26.78 -9.60
CA ASN A 1029 -36.04 -25.66 -8.66
C ASN A 1029 -36.93 -25.81 -7.42
N GLU A 1030 -38.18 -26.28 -7.58
CA GLU A 1030 -39.03 -26.65 -6.45
C GLU A 1030 -38.43 -27.80 -5.62
N PHE A 1031 -37.81 -28.80 -6.27
CA PHE A 1031 -37.09 -29.87 -5.57
C PHE A 1031 -35.94 -29.29 -4.73
N CYS A 1032 -35.13 -28.40 -5.30
CA CYS A 1032 -34.03 -27.74 -4.59
C CYS A 1032 -34.53 -26.86 -3.43
N ALA A 1033 -35.63 -26.13 -3.62
CA ALA A 1033 -36.25 -25.28 -2.60
C ALA A 1033 -36.79 -26.12 -1.42
N ARG A 1034 -37.58 -27.17 -1.68
CA ARG A 1034 -38.08 -28.08 -0.64
C ARG A 1034 -36.96 -28.78 0.11
N LEU A 1035 -35.93 -29.27 -0.59
CA LEU A 1035 -34.75 -29.86 0.03
C LEU A 1035 -34.02 -28.84 0.92
N SER A 1036 -33.92 -27.58 0.47
CA SER A 1036 -33.27 -26.52 1.26
C SER A 1036 -34.05 -26.17 2.52
N ARG A 1037 -35.38 -26.03 2.41
CA ARG A 1037 -36.27 -25.75 3.55
C ARG A 1037 -36.29 -26.88 4.58
N HIS A 1038 -36.14 -28.13 4.15
CA HIS A 1038 -36.10 -29.29 5.05
C HIS A 1038 -34.78 -29.44 5.81
N THR A 1039 -33.67 -29.11 5.17
CA THR A 1039 -32.30 -29.29 5.71
C THR A 1039 -31.72 -28.02 6.35
N GLY A 1040 -32.36 -26.87 6.17
CA GLY A 1040 -31.81 -25.56 6.53
C GLY A 1040 -30.60 -25.13 5.68
N CYS A 1041 -30.26 -25.89 4.63
CA CYS A 1041 -29.04 -25.71 3.84
C CYS A 1041 -29.37 -25.34 2.38
N LYS A 1042 -28.63 -24.41 1.76
CA LYS A 1042 -28.96 -23.91 0.41
C LYS A 1042 -28.50 -24.90 -0.69
N TYR A 1043 -29.44 -25.65 -1.25
CA TYR A 1043 -29.25 -26.56 -2.38
C TYR A 1043 -29.69 -25.89 -3.71
N ARG A 1044 -28.96 -26.17 -4.80
CA ARG A 1044 -29.20 -25.61 -6.14
C ARG A 1044 -28.74 -26.57 -7.25
N LEU A 1045 -28.98 -26.20 -8.51
CA LEU A 1045 -28.27 -26.77 -9.65
C LEU A 1045 -26.79 -26.30 -9.67
N PRO A 1046 -25.85 -27.13 -10.17
CA PRO A 1046 -24.49 -26.68 -10.46
C PRO A 1046 -24.49 -25.67 -11.62
N SER A 1047 -23.57 -24.70 -11.57
CA SER A 1047 -23.22 -23.84 -12.70
C SER A 1047 -22.51 -24.63 -13.80
N GLU A 1048 -22.39 -24.04 -14.99
CA GLU A 1048 -21.68 -24.66 -16.10
C GLU A 1048 -20.17 -24.81 -15.79
N ALA A 1049 -19.57 -23.82 -15.12
CA ALA A 1049 -18.18 -23.89 -14.67
C ALA A 1049 -17.95 -25.00 -13.64
N GLU A 1050 -18.82 -25.12 -12.63
CA GLU A 1050 -18.77 -26.22 -11.65
C GLU A 1050 -18.97 -27.59 -12.30
N TRP A 1051 -19.89 -27.70 -13.28
CA TRP A 1051 -20.15 -28.94 -14.01
C TRP A 1051 -18.94 -29.35 -14.86
N GLU A 1052 -18.43 -28.45 -15.71
CA GLU A 1052 -17.25 -28.70 -16.54
C GLU A 1052 -16.02 -29.03 -15.70
N TYR A 1053 -15.81 -28.32 -14.58
CA TYR A 1053 -14.72 -28.59 -13.66
C TYR A 1053 -14.86 -29.95 -12.97
N ALA A 1054 -16.06 -30.30 -12.50
CA ALA A 1054 -16.36 -31.62 -11.93
C ALA A 1054 -16.21 -32.77 -12.96
N CYS A 1055 -16.47 -32.52 -14.25
CA CYS A 1055 -16.25 -33.46 -15.33
C CYS A 1055 -14.76 -33.64 -15.67
N ARG A 1056 -14.00 -32.54 -15.80
CA ARG A 1056 -12.61 -32.51 -16.29
C ARG A 1056 -11.56 -32.82 -15.22
N ALA A 1057 -11.92 -32.70 -13.94
CA ALA A 1057 -11.27 -33.33 -12.78
C ALA A 1057 -9.73 -33.40 -12.78
N GLY A 1058 -9.08 -32.23 -12.69
CA GLY A 1058 -7.67 -32.12 -12.29
C GLY A 1058 -6.63 -32.47 -13.37
N THR A 1059 -7.02 -32.67 -14.63
CA THR A 1059 -6.08 -32.85 -15.74
C THR A 1059 -5.76 -31.54 -16.45
N SER A 1060 -4.47 -31.31 -16.70
CA SER A 1060 -3.97 -30.33 -17.68
C SER A 1060 -3.75 -30.96 -19.07
N SER A 1061 -4.21 -32.20 -19.28
CA SER A 1061 -4.00 -32.99 -20.48
C SER A 1061 -5.31 -33.67 -20.93
N PRO A 1062 -5.64 -33.77 -22.23
CA PRO A 1062 -7.01 -34.03 -22.68
C PRO A 1062 -7.48 -35.50 -22.65
N PHE A 1063 -6.83 -36.40 -21.88
CA PHE A 1063 -7.09 -37.86 -21.94
C PHE A 1063 -6.99 -38.61 -20.58
N ALA A 1064 -7.99 -38.48 -19.72
CA ALA A 1064 -8.29 -39.28 -18.53
C ALA A 1064 -9.77 -39.72 -18.46
N TYR A 1065 -10.16 -40.61 -17.55
CA TYR A 1065 -11.46 -41.29 -17.65
C TYR A 1065 -12.65 -40.36 -17.38
N GLY A 1066 -13.65 -40.46 -18.26
CA GLY A 1066 -14.61 -39.39 -18.57
C GLY A 1066 -14.46 -38.96 -20.04
N GLU A 1067 -13.22 -38.88 -20.53
CA GLU A 1067 -12.88 -38.24 -21.81
C GLU A 1067 -13.01 -39.16 -23.05
N THR A 1068 -13.24 -40.47 -22.89
CA THR A 1068 -13.65 -41.32 -24.03
C THR A 1068 -14.42 -42.56 -23.59
N LEU A 1069 -15.74 -42.43 -23.44
CA LEU A 1069 -16.65 -43.58 -23.39
C LEU A 1069 -16.75 -44.21 -24.79
N THR A 1070 -15.94 -45.23 -25.05
CA THR A 1070 -16.08 -46.04 -26.27
C THR A 1070 -17.13 -47.13 -26.13
N ARG A 1071 -17.49 -47.72 -27.26
CA ARG A 1071 -18.55 -48.75 -27.32
C ARG A 1071 -18.31 -49.93 -26.39
N ASP A 1072 -17.06 -50.34 -26.26
CA ASP A 1072 -16.68 -51.58 -25.59
C ASP A 1072 -16.63 -51.44 -24.05
N LEU A 1073 -16.48 -50.22 -23.51
CA LEU A 1073 -16.38 -49.97 -22.06
C LEU A 1073 -17.71 -49.76 -21.35
N ALA A 1074 -18.78 -49.51 -22.10
CA ALA A 1074 -20.09 -49.17 -21.56
C ALA A 1074 -21.24 -49.72 -22.42
N SER A 1075 -20.98 -50.82 -23.14
CA SER A 1075 -21.97 -51.59 -23.91
C SER A 1075 -22.80 -50.78 -24.91
N TYR A 1076 -22.22 -49.73 -25.52
CA TYR A 1076 -22.91 -48.93 -26.53
C TYR A 1076 -22.95 -49.65 -27.88
N ASP A 1077 -24.04 -50.35 -28.21
CA ASP A 1077 -24.34 -50.66 -29.62
C ASP A 1077 -25.63 -50.00 -30.11
N THR A 1078 -25.51 -49.29 -31.24
CA THR A 1078 -26.54 -48.58 -32.02
C THR A 1078 -27.60 -47.78 -31.26
N ASP A 1079 -27.46 -46.44 -31.33
CA ASP A 1079 -28.48 -45.40 -31.13
C ASP A 1079 -29.19 -45.28 -29.77
N PHE A 1080 -29.20 -46.31 -28.92
CA PHE A 1080 -29.79 -46.29 -27.57
C PHE A 1080 -28.92 -47.05 -26.59
N THR A 1081 -28.80 -46.53 -25.36
CA THR A 1081 -27.70 -46.91 -24.46
C THR A 1081 -27.96 -48.13 -23.57
N TYR A 1082 -29.21 -48.53 -23.39
CA TYR A 1082 -29.59 -49.34 -22.22
C TYR A 1082 -30.57 -50.46 -22.59
N ALA A 1083 -30.03 -51.67 -22.62
CA ALA A 1083 -30.75 -52.93 -22.51
C ALA A 1083 -29.99 -53.81 -21.51
N GLU A 1084 -30.70 -54.53 -20.64
CA GLU A 1084 -30.11 -55.67 -19.91
C GLU A 1084 -29.60 -56.72 -20.92
N GLU A 1085 -28.63 -57.56 -20.49
CA GLU A 1085 -27.79 -58.39 -21.37
C GLU A 1085 -28.52 -59.03 -22.58
N PRO A 1086 -27.94 -58.98 -23.79
CA PRO A 1086 -28.57 -59.51 -25.00
C PRO A 1086 -28.60 -61.05 -25.00
N THR A 1087 -29.63 -61.62 -24.37
CA THR A 1087 -29.97 -63.04 -24.56
C THR A 1087 -30.52 -63.28 -25.97
N GLU A 1088 -30.27 -64.47 -26.54
CA GLU A 1088 -30.43 -64.78 -27.98
C GLU A 1088 -31.86 -64.70 -28.56
N ARG A 1089 -32.86 -64.22 -27.80
CA ARG A 1089 -34.28 -64.16 -28.20
C ARG A 1089 -34.94 -62.80 -27.89
N LYS A 1090 -34.53 -61.76 -28.64
CA LYS A 1090 -35.28 -60.55 -29.08
C LYS A 1090 -36.45 -60.04 -28.20
N PRO A 1091 -36.49 -58.72 -27.89
CA PRO A 1091 -36.83 -57.76 -28.96
C PRO A 1091 -36.00 -56.46 -28.97
N LYS A 1092 -36.05 -55.77 -30.12
CA LYS A 1092 -35.23 -54.61 -30.50
C LYS A 1092 -35.62 -53.28 -29.82
N ASP A 1093 -36.22 -53.33 -28.64
CA ASP A 1093 -36.89 -52.16 -28.04
C ASP A 1093 -37.03 -52.20 -26.50
N SER A 1094 -36.13 -52.92 -25.79
CA SER A 1094 -36.02 -52.89 -24.32
C SER A 1094 -35.40 -51.60 -23.79
N ARG A 1095 -35.85 -50.43 -24.29
CA ARG A 1095 -35.45 -49.11 -23.80
C ARG A 1095 -35.81 -49.04 -22.31
N GLN A 1096 -34.83 -49.06 -21.41
CA GLN A 1096 -35.04 -48.88 -19.96
C GLN A 1096 -33.84 -48.15 -19.35
N THR A 1097 -34.05 -47.29 -18.35
CA THR A 1097 -32.95 -46.70 -17.58
C THR A 1097 -32.24 -47.78 -16.75
N ILE A 1098 -30.91 -47.75 -16.67
CA ILE A 1098 -30.15 -48.56 -15.69
C ILE A 1098 -30.25 -47.92 -14.30
N ASN A 1099 -29.91 -48.68 -13.25
CA ASN A 1099 -29.76 -48.12 -11.91
C ASN A 1099 -28.60 -47.12 -11.86
N VAL A 1100 -28.63 -46.19 -10.92
CA VAL A 1100 -27.48 -45.31 -10.65
C VAL A 1100 -26.32 -46.08 -9.99
N GLY A 1101 -25.11 -45.54 -10.10
CA GLY A 1101 -23.87 -46.10 -9.58
C GLY A 1101 -23.29 -47.25 -10.41
N GLN A 1102 -23.76 -47.47 -11.65
CA GLN A 1102 -23.31 -48.59 -12.49
C GLN A 1102 -22.14 -48.23 -13.40
N LEU A 1103 -21.94 -46.95 -13.74
CA LEU A 1103 -20.74 -46.50 -14.45
C LEU A 1103 -19.63 -46.16 -13.45
N PRO A 1104 -18.35 -46.48 -13.77
CA PRO A 1104 -17.24 -46.23 -12.87
C PRO A 1104 -17.05 -44.72 -12.60
N PRO A 1105 -16.62 -44.34 -11.40
CA PRO A 1105 -16.46 -42.94 -11.02
C PRO A 1105 -15.33 -42.24 -11.76
N ASN A 1106 -15.49 -40.93 -11.94
CA ASN A 1106 -14.44 -40.03 -12.42
C ASN A 1106 -13.37 -39.76 -11.33
N ALA A 1107 -12.37 -38.92 -11.62
CA ALA A 1107 -11.27 -38.64 -10.70
C ALA A 1107 -11.67 -37.90 -9.39
N PHE A 1108 -12.91 -37.43 -9.24
CA PHE A 1108 -13.46 -36.91 -8.00
C PHE A 1108 -14.41 -37.89 -7.27
N GLY A 1109 -14.59 -39.12 -7.77
CA GLY A 1109 -15.48 -40.10 -7.14
C GLY A 1109 -16.95 -40.00 -7.57
N LEU A 1110 -17.26 -39.22 -8.61
CA LEU A 1110 -18.64 -39.08 -9.13
C LEU A 1110 -18.92 -40.20 -10.15
N CYS A 1111 -19.84 -41.11 -9.82
CA CYS A 1111 -20.35 -42.14 -10.73
C CYS A 1111 -21.33 -41.55 -11.75
N ASP A 1112 -21.57 -42.21 -12.88
CA ASP A 1112 -22.55 -41.79 -13.92
C ASP A 1112 -22.42 -40.30 -14.36
N MET A 1113 -21.18 -39.85 -14.60
CA MET A 1113 -20.91 -38.53 -15.19
C MET A 1113 -20.62 -38.67 -16.69
N HIS A 1114 -21.20 -37.79 -17.49
CA HIS A 1114 -20.96 -37.69 -18.93
C HIS A 1114 -20.51 -36.27 -19.28
N GLY A 1115 -19.29 -36.15 -19.78
CA GLY A 1115 -18.80 -34.96 -20.47
C GLY A 1115 -18.00 -35.42 -21.67
N ASN A 1116 -18.38 -35.00 -22.87
CA ASN A 1116 -17.61 -35.34 -24.06
C ASN A 1116 -16.42 -34.35 -24.17
N VAL A 1117 -15.20 -34.82 -24.47
CA VAL A 1117 -14.01 -33.95 -24.71
C VAL A 1117 -14.32 -32.88 -25.75
N TRP A 1118 -15.19 -33.24 -26.68
CA TRP A 1118 -15.64 -32.44 -27.81
C TRP A 1118 -16.89 -31.59 -27.47
N GLU A 1119 -17.13 -31.24 -26.20
CA GLU A 1119 -18.12 -30.20 -25.85
C GLU A 1119 -17.57 -28.80 -26.15
N TRP A 1120 -17.56 -28.51 -27.45
CA TRP A 1120 -17.47 -27.19 -28.03
C TRP A 1120 -18.46 -26.21 -27.35
N CYS A 1121 -17.95 -25.10 -26.82
CA CYS A 1121 -18.72 -24.08 -26.10
C CYS A 1121 -19.52 -23.15 -27.05
N ALA A 1122 -20.31 -23.74 -27.94
CA ALA A 1122 -21.33 -23.04 -28.73
C ALA A 1122 -22.51 -22.61 -27.84
N ASP A 1123 -22.41 -21.42 -27.23
CA ASP A 1123 -23.51 -20.68 -26.60
C ASP A 1123 -23.60 -19.28 -27.26
N PRO A 1124 -24.74 -18.82 -27.80
CA PRO A 1124 -24.92 -17.44 -28.28
C PRO A 1124 -24.63 -16.34 -27.23
N TRP A 1125 -24.50 -16.68 -25.95
CA TRP A 1125 -24.24 -15.75 -24.85
C TRP A 1125 -22.75 -15.61 -24.45
N HIS A 1126 -21.81 -16.25 -25.17
CA HIS A 1126 -20.37 -16.36 -24.90
C HIS A 1126 -19.55 -15.07 -24.67
N LYS A 1127 -20.10 -13.87 -24.88
CA LYS A 1127 -19.29 -12.63 -25.02
C LYS A 1127 -18.84 -11.97 -23.72
N ASN A 1128 -19.25 -12.45 -22.54
CA ASN A 1128 -18.85 -11.78 -21.28
C ASN A 1128 -18.89 -12.69 -20.03
N TYR A 1129 -18.05 -13.73 -19.98
CA TYR A 1129 -17.89 -14.56 -18.77
C TYR A 1129 -17.47 -13.76 -17.51
N ARG A 1130 -16.96 -12.54 -17.68
CA ARG A 1130 -16.65 -11.58 -16.60
C ARG A 1130 -17.88 -11.13 -15.77
N GLY A 1131 -19.09 -11.51 -16.17
CA GLY A 1131 -20.35 -11.29 -15.45
C GLY A 1131 -21.28 -12.50 -15.45
N ALA A 1132 -20.74 -13.72 -15.61
CA ALA A 1132 -21.51 -14.95 -15.44
C ALA A 1132 -21.70 -15.23 -13.93
N PRO A 1133 -22.93 -15.43 -13.42
CA PRO A 1133 -23.16 -15.57 -11.98
C PRO A 1133 -22.62 -16.88 -11.42
N GLU A 1134 -21.58 -16.77 -10.59
CA GLU A 1134 -20.92 -17.86 -9.85
C GLU A 1134 -21.87 -18.61 -8.90
N SER A 1135 -23.00 -17.99 -8.54
CA SER A 1135 -24.02 -18.52 -7.63
C SER A 1135 -25.05 -19.48 -8.26
N GLY A 1136 -24.90 -19.80 -9.55
CA GLY A 1136 -25.87 -20.61 -10.30
C GLY A 1136 -27.18 -19.86 -10.64
N ARG A 1137 -27.19 -18.52 -10.53
CA ARG A 1137 -28.35 -17.68 -10.91
C ARG A 1137 -28.63 -17.76 -12.42
N ILE A 1138 -29.88 -17.47 -12.79
CA ILE A 1138 -30.33 -17.38 -14.18
C ILE A 1138 -29.62 -16.21 -14.86
N TRP A 1139 -29.02 -16.43 -16.04
CA TRP A 1139 -28.53 -15.34 -16.90
C TRP A 1139 -29.61 -14.96 -17.93
N ASP A 1140 -30.38 -13.91 -17.63
CA ASP A 1140 -31.33 -13.24 -18.53
C ASP A 1140 -31.10 -11.73 -18.38
N LYS A 1141 -30.95 -11.02 -19.51
CA LYS A 1141 -30.68 -9.58 -19.57
C LYS A 1141 -31.71 -8.67 -18.87
N LYS A 1142 -32.89 -9.18 -18.51
CA LYS A 1142 -33.88 -8.45 -17.67
C LYS A 1142 -33.84 -8.83 -16.19
N LEU A 1143 -33.27 -9.98 -15.84
CA LEU A 1143 -33.17 -10.50 -14.47
C LEU A 1143 -31.90 -10.02 -13.74
N ASP A 1144 -30.97 -9.38 -14.45
CA ASP A 1144 -29.78 -8.69 -13.91
C ASP A 1144 -30.11 -7.40 -13.10
N SER A 1145 -31.39 -7.21 -12.76
CA SER A 1145 -31.94 -6.08 -11.99
C SER A 1145 -31.97 -6.33 -10.49
N GLY A 1146 -31.46 -7.47 -10.00
CA GLY A 1146 -31.38 -7.79 -8.57
C GLY A 1146 -32.71 -8.13 -7.89
N VAL A 1147 -33.80 -8.32 -8.65
CA VAL A 1147 -35.16 -8.47 -8.09
C VAL A 1147 -35.37 -9.80 -7.34
N TYR A 1148 -34.52 -10.81 -7.57
CA TYR A 1148 -34.78 -12.20 -7.15
C TYR A 1148 -33.58 -12.87 -6.44
N GLU A 1149 -33.24 -12.39 -5.24
CA GLU A 1149 -32.08 -12.89 -4.47
C GLU A 1149 -32.35 -14.20 -3.72
N ASN A 1150 -33.59 -14.39 -3.25
CA ASN A 1150 -34.06 -15.60 -2.59
C ASN A 1150 -35.01 -16.38 -3.52
N LEU A 1151 -34.63 -17.61 -3.88
CA LEU A 1151 -35.39 -18.44 -4.82
C LEU A 1151 -36.81 -18.72 -4.31
N GLU A 1152 -37.02 -18.94 -3.01
CA GLU A 1152 -38.35 -19.27 -2.45
C GLU A 1152 -39.37 -18.16 -2.64
N THR A 1153 -38.99 -16.90 -2.37
CA THR A 1153 -39.86 -15.73 -2.55
C THR A 1153 -39.99 -15.32 -4.02
N SER A 1154 -39.03 -15.68 -4.85
CA SER A 1154 -38.97 -15.31 -6.28
C SER A 1154 -39.68 -16.30 -7.21
N LEU A 1155 -39.80 -17.56 -6.77
CA LEU A 1155 -40.34 -18.66 -7.58
C LEU A 1155 -41.77 -18.38 -8.09
N PRO A 1156 -42.71 -17.77 -7.33
CA PRO A 1156 -44.04 -17.45 -7.84
C PRO A 1156 -44.05 -16.50 -9.06
N GLU A 1157 -43.19 -15.47 -9.06
CA GLU A 1157 -43.10 -14.53 -10.19
C GLU A 1157 -42.34 -15.15 -11.38
N LEU A 1158 -41.30 -15.94 -11.11
CA LEU A 1158 -40.57 -16.71 -12.14
C LEU A 1158 -41.44 -17.78 -12.83
N LEU A 1159 -42.44 -18.33 -12.13
CA LEU A 1159 -43.43 -19.29 -12.65
C LEU A 1159 -44.51 -18.63 -13.53
N ALA A 1160 -44.69 -17.31 -13.43
CA ALA A 1160 -45.63 -16.55 -14.27
C ALA A 1160 -45.02 -16.12 -15.63
N ASP A 1161 -43.72 -16.28 -15.83
CA ASP A 1161 -42.99 -15.93 -17.06
C ASP A 1161 -42.83 -17.14 -17.99
N GLU A 1162 -43.63 -17.22 -19.06
CA GLU A 1162 -43.70 -18.34 -20.01
C GLU A 1162 -42.44 -18.55 -20.89
N ARG A 1163 -41.34 -17.84 -20.63
CA ARG A 1163 -40.11 -17.94 -21.44
C ARG A 1163 -39.42 -19.32 -21.31
N PRO A 1164 -38.82 -19.84 -22.40
CA PRO A 1164 -38.01 -21.05 -22.32
C PRO A 1164 -36.72 -20.81 -21.52
N ARG A 1165 -36.39 -21.73 -20.60
CA ARG A 1165 -35.19 -21.67 -19.73
C ARG A 1165 -34.36 -22.94 -19.88
N VAL A 1166 -33.04 -22.80 -19.96
CA VAL A 1166 -32.10 -23.92 -20.16
C VAL A 1166 -31.95 -24.73 -18.87
N ILE A 1167 -32.07 -26.06 -18.95
CA ILE A 1167 -31.65 -26.97 -17.87
C ILE A 1167 -30.13 -27.15 -17.96
N ARG A 1168 -29.43 -26.74 -16.90
CA ARG A 1168 -27.97 -26.82 -16.72
C ARG A 1168 -27.65 -27.92 -15.69
N GLY A 1169 -26.54 -28.63 -15.84
CA GLY A 1169 -26.19 -29.77 -14.98
C GLY A 1169 -27.01 -31.04 -15.25
N GLY A 1170 -27.47 -31.20 -16.51
CA GLY A 1170 -28.28 -32.33 -16.94
C GLY A 1170 -27.42 -33.59 -17.11
N CYS A 1171 -27.45 -34.49 -16.13
CA CYS A 1171 -26.46 -35.58 -16.01
C CYS A 1171 -26.61 -36.73 -17.01
N TRP A 1172 -27.71 -36.81 -17.74
CA TRP A 1172 -28.09 -38.02 -18.46
C TRP A 1172 -29.08 -37.69 -19.58
N ASN A 1173 -29.06 -38.45 -20.68
CA ASN A 1173 -30.06 -38.37 -21.75
C ASN A 1173 -30.31 -39.77 -22.33
N ASN A 1174 -31.51 -40.02 -22.89
CA ASN A 1174 -31.85 -41.30 -23.54
C ASN A 1174 -31.01 -41.59 -24.80
N HIS A 1175 -30.36 -40.55 -25.34
CA HIS A 1175 -29.45 -40.62 -26.47
C HIS A 1175 -28.07 -40.07 -26.04
N PRO A 1176 -27.01 -40.89 -26.05
CA PRO A 1176 -25.78 -40.55 -25.35
C PRO A 1176 -24.88 -39.54 -26.07
N ARG A 1177 -25.08 -39.29 -27.36
CA ARG A 1177 -24.50 -38.12 -28.05
C ARG A 1177 -25.17 -36.78 -27.65
N SER A 1178 -26.16 -36.85 -26.76
CA SER A 1178 -27.01 -35.74 -26.33
C SER A 1178 -27.02 -35.57 -24.80
N CYS A 1179 -26.15 -36.27 -24.07
CA CYS A 1179 -25.68 -35.81 -22.76
C CYS A 1179 -24.78 -34.59 -23.01
N ARG A 1180 -25.05 -33.47 -22.34
CA ARG A 1180 -24.34 -32.19 -22.47
C ARG A 1180 -24.44 -31.42 -21.16
N SER A 1181 -23.49 -30.54 -20.88
CA SER A 1181 -23.55 -29.62 -19.72
C SER A 1181 -24.83 -28.77 -19.66
N ALA A 1182 -25.39 -28.46 -20.84
CA ALA A 1182 -26.69 -27.83 -21.01
C ALA A 1182 -27.45 -28.38 -22.24
N ASN A 1183 -28.78 -28.52 -22.15
CA ASN A 1183 -29.58 -28.82 -23.34
C ASN A 1183 -29.73 -27.56 -24.22
N ARG A 1184 -29.05 -27.54 -25.38
CA ARG A 1184 -29.00 -26.39 -26.30
C ARG A 1184 -29.98 -26.48 -27.47
N ASN A 1185 -30.75 -27.57 -27.59
CA ASN A 1185 -31.87 -27.57 -28.52
C ASN A 1185 -32.96 -26.66 -27.96
N TRP A 1186 -33.52 -25.80 -28.82
CA TRP A 1186 -34.55 -24.80 -28.46
C TRP A 1186 -35.94 -25.44 -28.18
N ASP A 1187 -35.94 -26.70 -27.74
CA ASP A 1187 -37.10 -27.50 -27.35
C ASP A 1187 -37.66 -27.01 -26.02
N ILE A 1188 -38.55 -26.01 -26.16
CA ILE A 1188 -39.52 -25.46 -25.20
C ILE A 1188 -39.75 -26.40 -23.98
N PRO A 1189 -39.20 -26.08 -22.79
CA PRO A 1189 -39.33 -26.91 -21.56
C PRO A 1189 -40.69 -26.77 -20.86
N VAL A 1190 -41.73 -26.39 -21.61
CA VAL A 1190 -43.14 -26.47 -21.19
C VAL A 1190 -43.66 -27.92 -21.30
N ASN A 1191 -42.99 -28.78 -22.08
CA ASN A 1191 -43.46 -30.11 -22.43
C ASN A 1191 -42.60 -31.26 -21.88
N ARG A 1192 -43.25 -32.34 -21.43
CA ARG A 1192 -42.66 -33.55 -20.79
C ARG A 1192 -41.91 -34.48 -21.78
N TYR A 1193 -40.96 -33.96 -22.54
CA TYR A 1193 -40.15 -34.75 -23.49
C TYR A 1193 -38.64 -34.63 -23.31
N VAL A 1194 -38.17 -33.89 -22.30
CA VAL A 1194 -36.74 -33.79 -21.98
C VAL A 1194 -36.34 -35.05 -21.20
N SER A 1195 -35.79 -36.06 -21.88
CA SER A 1195 -35.41 -37.35 -21.23
C SER A 1195 -34.13 -37.24 -20.38
N GLN A 1196 -34.05 -36.21 -19.54
CA GLN A 1196 -32.87 -35.84 -18.77
C GLN A 1196 -33.12 -35.94 -17.27
N GLY A 1197 -32.04 -36.27 -16.55
CA GLY A 1197 -31.92 -36.17 -15.10
C GLY A 1197 -30.99 -35.04 -14.67
N PHE A 1198 -30.82 -34.85 -13.37
CA PHE A 1198 -30.03 -33.75 -12.79
C PHE A 1198 -29.28 -34.19 -11.53
N ARG A 1199 -28.36 -33.33 -11.10
CA ARG A 1199 -27.70 -33.37 -9.77
C ARG A 1199 -27.97 -32.10 -9.00
N VAL A 1200 -27.81 -32.16 -7.69
CA VAL A 1200 -27.80 -30.97 -6.83
C VAL A 1200 -26.39 -30.66 -6.36
N ALA A 1201 -26.14 -29.37 -6.18
CA ALA A 1201 -24.91 -28.80 -5.65
C ALA A 1201 -25.21 -27.89 -4.46
N ARG A 1202 -24.21 -27.72 -3.59
CA ARG A 1202 -24.24 -26.87 -2.39
C ARG A 1202 -22.89 -26.19 -2.26
N SER A 1203 -22.84 -24.87 -2.13
CA SER A 1203 -21.58 -24.15 -1.94
C SER A 1203 -20.93 -24.56 -0.60
N ALA A 1204 -19.60 -24.72 -0.58
CA ALA A 1204 -18.87 -24.89 0.66
C ALA A 1204 -18.72 -23.55 1.39
N ARG A 1205 -18.69 -23.53 2.73
CA ARG A 1205 -18.27 -22.34 3.48
C ARG A 1205 -16.75 -22.16 3.35
N SER A 1206 -16.29 -20.92 3.47
CA SER A 1206 -14.89 -20.49 3.29
C SER A 1206 -13.88 -21.19 4.22
N THR A 1207 -14.35 -21.83 5.29
CA THR A 1207 -13.56 -22.61 6.26
C THR A 1207 -13.01 -23.94 5.73
N LEU A 1208 -13.26 -24.31 4.47
CA LEU A 1208 -12.61 -25.45 3.80
C LEU A 1208 -11.22 -25.14 3.20
N ARG A 1209 -10.59 -24.02 3.58
CA ARG A 1209 -9.15 -23.80 3.33
C ARG A 1209 -8.34 -24.79 4.18
N CYS A 1210 -7.52 -25.61 3.50
CA CYS A 1210 -6.55 -26.52 4.10
C CYS A 1210 -7.07 -27.71 4.93
N GLN A 1211 -7.99 -28.51 4.37
CA GLN A 1211 -7.74 -29.96 4.43
C GLN A 1211 -6.80 -30.34 3.28
N SER A 1212 -5.63 -30.88 3.63
CA SER A 1212 -4.64 -31.32 2.64
C SER A 1212 -5.14 -32.58 1.92
N TRP A 1213 -5.53 -32.42 0.66
CA TRP A 1213 -5.82 -33.54 -0.22
C TRP A 1213 -4.56 -34.38 -0.39
N ARG A 1214 -4.49 -35.52 0.32
CA ARG A 1214 -3.39 -36.46 0.18
C ARG A 1214 -3.47 -37.11 -1.19
N ILE A 1215 -2.66 -36.63 -2.13
CA ILE A 1215 -2.22 -37.47 -3.23
C ILE A 1215 -1.31 -38.55 -2.62
N VAL A 1216 -1.91 -39.68 -2.24
CA VAL A 1216 -1.18 -40.92 -1.97
C VAL A 1216 -0.70 -41.46 -3.31
N ASN A 1217 0.42 -40.94 -3.80
CA ASN A 1217 1.23 -41.66 -4.78
C ASN A 1217 2.15 -42.65 -4.04
N PRO A 1218 2.40 -43.84 -4.62
CA PRO A 1218 3.11 -44.94 -3.98
C PRO A 1218 4.62 -44.71 -3.81
#